data_AF-A0A165RDX0-F1
#
_entry.id   AF-A0A165RDX0-F1
#
_cell.length_a   1.000
_cell.length_b   1.000
_cell.length_c   1.000
_cell.angle_alpha   90.00
_cell.angle_beta   90.00
_cell.angle_gamma   90.00
#
_symmetry.space_group_name_H-M   'P 1'
#
loop_
_entity.id
_entity.type
_entity.pdbx_description
1 polymer ?
#
loop_
_entity_poly.entity_id
_entity_poly.type
_entity_poly.pdbx_seq_one_letter_code
_entity_poly.pdbx_strand_id
1 'polypeptide(L)'
;MPDIARILKADRPLTLARVARGAQPLVLSDLARAAKGRAVFIVPDDTAMHAVSEAARFFASELEVIEFPAWDSLPYDRASPALSISARRLAALHRLQAGKPGAQLLVTTANAALQRVLTPFRIRESVREFAPGMEIGRESLSALLQRQGYSRTDTVIDKGEYAIRGSIVDVFPSGMDEALRLDFFGDELESLRSFDPNTQLTTGRLDRHLLLPASEALLDEDSIKRFRTRYREMFGANATQDPLYEAVSEGRRLAGMEHWLPLFEDRLTTLFDHLGKDDLVVIDQAALAAAEERTKDVGDYYEQRKAASGQAKGSYRPLKPDALYLTQGEFETALADAPAHRATAFDEPESDSVLDFGFRSGRDFAPERARGDNVYPVLADHLKAIAKSGRRPLIAAYSKGSRSRIVSILDEAGIAVQTAESWQEALGQAAKGKPSAMIVPLEASFANDELELLTEQDILGDRLVRRKKKRRDADAFLAELQALSVGDLIVHTEHGIGKYLGLEPIAVGKSKHDCVQLEYRGGDKLFIPVENIDVLSRYGSSEEAVQLDRLGGEAWQKRRARLKERIQAIAGELMQVAAARALRKAPVLEVEEGPYNQFLDRFQYEETDDQDRAIADVLSDLESGKPMDRLVCGDVGFGKTEVALRAAFVAAMNGQQVAVVAPTTLLARQHYENFSARFEGFPLNIGRLSRLVSSKEAKETREGLRKGDIDIVVGTHAILSKQTEFKDLGLVIVDEEQRFGVTHKEKLKQLRADVHMLTLTATPIPRTLQMAMTGLRELSTIQTPPVDRLAVRTYVMEWDDMVMREALLREHHRGGQSFIVVPRISDMDAISDWLHENVPEVKFVAAHGQMGAGEIEERMSAFYERKYDVLLATTIVESGLDLPSANTIIIHRADIFGLAQLYQLRGRVGRSKLRAYAYLTYAKDTQLSEVAEKRLKVLGDLDSLGAGFQLASHDLDIRGAGNLLGDEQSGHIREVGFELYQSMLEDAILAAKAGEMGLEAKPEKVSPQITVDAPIMIPEDYVPDLAVRMALYRRLNDAENKGEIEALAAEMIDRFGELPSATANLVKLIEIKHQAIAANIAKIDVGAAGTLVTFHNDDFPDGPGLIAYVDRLKGTAKLRPDMKLVISRAWNDPQSRLNGLYQLTKGLSAIARKAKKKG
;
A
#
# COMPACT_ATOMS: atom_id res chain seq x y z
N MET A 1 3.84 -30.77 35.53
CA MET A 1 2.57 -30.28 34.95
C MET A 1 1.38 -30.89 35.69
N PRO A 2 0.28 -30.15 35.89
CA PRO A 2 -0.93 -30.66 36.57
C PRO A 2 -1.63 -31.77 35.77
N ASP A 3 -2.51 -32.52 36.43
CA ASP A 3 -3.25 -33.65 35.83
C ASP A 3 -4.28 -33.17 34.80
N ILE A 4 -3.87 -33.15 33.52
CA ILE A 4 -4.74 -32.82 32.39
C ILE A 4 -5.99 -33.73 32.35
N ALA A 5 -5.90 -34.98 32.81
CA ALA A 5 -7.05 -35.87 32.83
C ALA A 5 -8.12 -35.42 33.82
N ARG A 6 -7.76 -34.68 34.88
CA ARG A 6 -8.72 -34.05 35.80
C ARG A 6 -9.48 -32.90 35.12
N ILE A 7 -8.82 -32.13 34.27
CA ILE A 7 -9.45 -31.06 33.47
C ILE A 7 -10.45 -31.68 32.48
N LEU A 8 -10.00 -32.66 31.70
CA LEU A 8 -10.83 -33.30 30.66
C LEU A 8 -12.03 -34.11 31.18
N LYS A 9 -12.03 -34.49 32.47
CA LYS A 9 -13.12 -35.24 33.11
C LYS A 9 -14.02 -34.36 33.98
N ALA A 10 -13.68 -33.09 34.16
CA ALA A 10 -14.44 -32.20 35.03
C ALA A 10 -15.80 -31.90 34.42
N ASP A 11 -16.85 -32.13 35.21
CA ASP A 11 -18.24 -31.81 34.92
C ASP A 11 -18.63 -30.41 35.42
N ARG A 12 -17.72 -29.74 36.13
CA ARG A 12 -17.86 -28.38 36.65
C ARG A 12 -16.66 -27.51 36.25
N PRO A 13 -16.85 -26.19 36.09
CA PRO A 13 -15.75 -25.25 35.88
C PRO A 13 -14.62 -25.42 36.91
N LEU A 14 -13.39 -25.32 36.44
CA LEU A 14 -12.17 -25.34 37.24
C LEU A 14 -11.42 -24.04 37.02
N THR A 15 -10.68 -23.58 38.02
CA THR A 15 -9.76 -22.45 37.89
C THR A 15 -8.35 -22.99 37.66
N LEU A 16 -7.79 -22.71 36.48
CA LEU A 16 -6.41 -22.98 36.11
C LEU A 16 -5.56 -21.80 36.61
N ALA A 17 -5.01 -21.94 37.80
CA ALA A 17 -4.23 -20.90 38.47
C ALA A 17 -2.78 -20.89 38.00
N ARG A 18 -2.13 -19.73 38.12
CA ARG A 18 -0.73 -19.51 37.74
C ARG A 18 -0.41 -20.00 36.32
N VAL A 19 -1.27 -19.61 35.38
CA VAL A 19 -1.03 -19.74 33.94
C VAL A 19 -0.53 -18.37 33.43
N ALA A 20 0.77 -18.11 33.58
CA ALA A 20 1.38 -16.88 33.12
C ALA A 20 1.11 -16.64 31.62
N ARG A 21 0.97 -15.38 31.18
CA ARG A 21 0.64 -15.02 29.79
C ARG A 21 1.54 -15.72 28.75
N GLY A 22 2.86 -15.73 28.99
CA GLY A 22 3.81 -16.42 28.11
C GLY A 22 3.62 -17.94 28.03
N ALA A 23 3.06 -18.56 29.08
CA ALA A 23 2.79 -19.99 29.15
C ALA A 23 1.42 -20.39 28.59
N GLN A 24 0.49 -19.45 28.42
CA GLN A 24 -0.86 -19.74 27.91
C GLN A 24 -0.85 -20.52 26.59
N PRO A 25 -0.07 -20.13 25.55
CA PRO A 25 -0.09 -20.84 24.28
C PRO A 25 0.40 -22.29 24.42
N LEU A 26 1.42 -22.53 25.26
CA LEU A 26 1.91 -23.87 25.57
C LEU A 26 0.84 -24.72 26.26
N VAL A 27 0.24 -24.19 27.33
CA VAL A 27 -0.80 -24.88 28.09
C VAL A 27 -2.01 -25.21 27.21
N LEU A 28 -2.44 -24.27 26.37
CA LEU A 28 -3.58 -24.47 25.48
C LEU A 28 -3.27 -25.45 24.36
N SER A 29 -2.06 -25.44 23.81
CA SER A 29 -1.62 -26.46 22.86
C SER A 29 -1.63 -27.87 23.51
N ASP A 30 -1.20 -27.99 24.76
CA ASP A 30 -1.25 -29.26 25.50
C ASP A 30 -2.68 -29.73 25.75
N LEU A 31 -3.56 -28.82 26.18
CA LEU A 31 -4.98 -29.10 26.36
C LEU A 31 -5.65 -29.50 25.04
N ALA A 32 -5.35 -28.81 23.94
CA ALA A 32 -5.90 -29.11 22.62
C ALA A 32 -5.45 -30.48 22.08
N ARG A 33 -4.21 -30.89 22.37
CA ARG A 33 -3.70 -32.23 22.02
C ARG A 33 -4.37 -33.33 22.85
N ALA A 34 -4.68 -33.05 24.11
CA ALA A 34 -5.29 -34.02 25.02
C ALA A 34 -6.83 -34.08 24.89
N ALA A 35 -7.47 -33.01 24.39
CA ALA A 35 -8.92 -32.91 24.29
C ALA A 35 -9.52 -33.97 23.34
N LYS A 36 -10.66 -34.54 23.75
CA LYS A 36 -11.45 -35.46 22.92
C LYS A 36 -12.15 -34.71 21.78
N GLY A 37 -12.74 -33.56 22.07
CA GLY A 37 -13.19 -32.57 21.09
C GLY A 37 -12.11 -31.54 20.78
N ARG A 38 -12.53 -30.30 20.52
CA ARG A 38 -11.69 -29.14 20.28
C ARG A 38 -11.35 -28.46 21.60
N ALA A 39 -10.23 -27.75 21.68
CA ALA A 39 -10.05 -26.76 22.74
C ALA A 39 -10.51 -25.40 22.22
N VAL A 40 -11.24 -24.66 23.05
CA VAL A 40 -11.69 -23.29 22.77
C VAL A 40 -11.07 -22.37 23.81
N PHE A 41 -10.40 -21.31 23.36
CA PHE A 41 -9.84 -20.30 24.24
C PHE A 41 -10.44 -18.93 23.95
N ILE A 42 -11.07 -18.34 24.96
CA ILE A 42 -11.67 -17.00 24.91
C ILE A 42 -10.69 -16.02 25.57
N VAL A 43 -10.12 -15.13 24.76
CA VAL A 43 -9.19 -14.07 25.17
C VAL A 43 -9.88 -12.70 25.26
N PRO A 44 -9.29 -11.68 25.91
CA PRO A 44 -9.90 -10.36 26.00
C PRO A 44 -10.05 -9.66 24.64
N ASP A 45 -9.05 -9.71 23.77
CA ASP A 45 -8.98 -8.89 22.55
C ASP A 45 -8.26 -9.60 21.37
N ASP A 46 -8.29 -8.97 20.19
CA ASP A 46 -7.69 -9.53 18.96
C ASP A 46 -6.16 -9.63 19.05
N THR A 47 -5.50 -8.74 19.80
CA THR A 47 -4.03 -8.78 20.00
C THR A 47 -3.64 -10.04 20.76
N ALA A 48 -4.32 -10.33 21.87
CA ALA A 48 -4.14 -11.56 22.62
C ALA A 48 -4.47 -12.81 21.78
N MET A 49 -5.52 -12.75 20.95
CA MET A 49 -5.90 -13.86 20.07
C MET A 49 -4.77 -14.19 19.09
N HIS A 50 -4.21 -13.16 18.45
CA HIS A 50 -3.12 -13.32 17.49
C HIS A 50 -1.83 -13.83 18.15
N ALA A 51 -1.46 -13.28 19.32
CA ALA A 51 -0.28 -13.71 20.06
C ALA A 51 -0.38 -15.20 20.46
N VAL A 52 -1.53 -15.62 21.00
CA VAL A 52 -1.74 -17.03 21.38
C VAL A 52 -1.74 -17.94 20.16
N SER A 53 -2.39 -17.54 19.07
CA SER A 53 -2.51 -18.37 17.87
C SER A 53 -1.17 -18.61 17.18
N GLU A 54 -0.33 -17.57 17.04
CA GLU A 54 1.00 -17.69 16.46
C GLU A 54 1.95 -18.54 17.32
N ALA A 55 1.95 -18.34 18.63
CA ALA A 55 2.79 -19.11 19.54
C ALA A 55 2.33 -20.59 19.63
N ALA A 56 1.02 -20.85 19.62
CA ALA A 56 0.47 -22.21 19.64
C ALA A 56 0.91 -23.04 18.43
N ARG A 57 1.00 -22.43 17.23
CA ARG A 57 1.52 -23.07 16.00
C ARG A 57 2.98 -23.50 16.13
N PHE A 58 3.77 -22.83 16.97
CA PHE A 58 5.15 -23.24 17.26
C PHE A 58 5.20 -24.41 18.24
N PHE A 59 4.45 -24.35 19.34
CA PHE A 59 4.47 -25.38 20.38
C PHE A 59 3.86 -26.71 19.92
N ALA A 60 2.88 -26.66 19.01
CA ALA A 60 2.25 -27.81 18.39
C ALA A 60 2.02 -27.55 16.90
N SER A 61 3.00 -27.85 16.06
CA SER A 61 2.92 -27.65 14.60
C SER A 61 1.83 -28.50 13.91
N GLU A 62 1.45 -29.60 14.54
CA GLU A 62 0.38 -30.50 14.12
C GLU A 62 -1.03 -29.99 14.46
N LEU A 63 -1.11 -28.95 15.31
CA LEU A 63 -2.37 -28.39 15.79
C LEU A 63 -2.98 -27.49 14.71
N GLU A 64 -4.23 -27.76 14.34
CA GLU A 64 -4.98 -26.82 13.53
C GLU A 64 -5.51 -25.68 14.43
N VAL A 65 -4.95 -24.48 14.26
CA VAL A 65 -5.36 -23.28 14.99
C VAL A 65 -6.35 -22.47 14.17
N ILE A 66 -7.57 -22.35 14.69
CA ILE A 66 -8.69 -21.61 14.10
C ILE A 66 -8.87 -20.29 14.87
N GLU A 67 -8.90 -19.16 14.17
CA GLU A 67 -9.13 -17.84 14.76
C GLU A 67 -10.55 -17.35 14.42
N PHE A 68 -11.33 -16.94 15.42
CA PHE A 68 -12.64 -16.31 15.23
C PHE A 68 -12.63 -14.88 15.78
N PRO A 69 -12.34 -13.87 14.94
CA PRO A 69 -12.20 -12.47 15.37
C PRO A 69 -13.55 -11.79 15.61
N ALA A 70 -13.53 -10.67 16.34
CA ALA A 70 -14.69 -9.79 16.46
C ALA A 70 -14.91 -8.95 15.18
N TRP A 71 -16.09 -8.36 15.02
CA TRP A 71 -16.26 -7.29 14.04
C TRP A 71 -15.37 -6.10 14.41
N ASP A 72 -14.81 -5.48 13.37
CA ASP A 72 -13.96 -4.31 13.54
C ASP A 72 -14.76 -2.99 13.53
N SER A 73 -16.08 -3.03 13.32
CA SER A 73 -17.01 -1.90 13.50
C SER A 73 -17.54 -1.80 14.94
N LEU A 74 -18.02 -0.62 15.32
CA LEU A 74 -18.64 -0.41 16.63
C LEU A 74 -20.07 -0.99 16.66
N PRO A 75 -20.64 -1.29 17.84
CA PRO A 75 -22.06 -1.62 17.93
C PRO A 75 -22.92 -0.49 17.36
N TYR A 76 -23.89 -0.83 16.51
CA TYR A 76 -24.81 0.15 15.91
C TYR A 76 -24.14 1.23 15.05
N ASP A 77 -23.06 0.86 14.38
CA ASP A 77 -22.35 1.71 13.44
C ASP A 77 -23.13 1.84 12.11
N ARG A 78 -22.80 2.85 11.32
CA ARG A 78 -23.22 2.99 9.92
C ARG A 78 -22.19 2.41 8.95
N ALA A 79 -21.03 1.98 9.46
CA ALA A 79 -20.02 1.25 8.70
C ALA A 79 -20.21 -0.27 8.80
N SER A 80 -19.98 -0.98 7.69
CA SER A 80 -19.92 -2.45 7.69
C SER A 80 -18.59 -2.94 8.27
N PRO A 81 -18.54 -4.15 8.86
CA PRO A 81 -17.28 -4.80 9.16
C PRO A 81 -16.49 -5.02 7.86
N ALA A 82 -15.16 -4.94 7.94
CA ALA A 82 -14.32 -5.19 6.77
C ALA A 82 -14.61 -6.58 6.17
N LEU A 83 -14.65 -6.69 4.84
CA LEU A 83 -14.93 -7.96 4.16
C LEU A 83 -13.91 -9.04 4.54
N SER A 84 -12.65 -8.67 4.78
CA SER A 84 -11.60 -9.59 5.25
C SER A 84 -11.88 -10.17 6.65
N ILE A 85 -12.50 -9.41 7.54
CA ILE A 85 -12.91 -9.87 8.88
C ILE A 85 -14.13 -10.78 8.77
N SER A 86 -15.14 -10.35 8.01
CA SER A 86 -16.33 -11.17 7.72
C SER A 86 -15.96 -12.53 7.13
N ALA A 87 -14.98 -12.55 6.22
CA ALA A 87 -14.44 -13.77 5.63
C ALA A 87 -13.81 -14.71 6.64
N ARG A 88 -12.90 -14.18 7.49
CA ARG A 88 -12.22 -14.98 8.52
C ARG A 88 -13.25 -15.60 9.47
N ARG A 89 -14.29 -14.84 9.83
CA ARG A 89 -15.39 -15.32 10.68
C ARG A 89 -16.17 -16.44 10.01
N LEU A 90 -16.63 -16.25 8.77
CA LEU A 90 -17.35 -17.28 8.01
C LEU A 90 -16.49 -18.53 7.77
N ALA A 91 -15.20 -18.35 7.48
CA ALA A 91 -14.24 -19.44 7.31
C ALA A 91 -14.08 -20.25 8.60
N ALA A 92 -13.93 -19.58 9.74
CA ALA A 92 -13.84 -20.22 11.03
C ALA A 92 -15.14 -20.99 11.34
N LEU A 93 -16.30 -20.36 11.21
CA LEU A 93 -17.60 -21.01 11.43
C LEU A 93 -17.79 -22.25 10.54
N HIS A 94 -17.40 -22.15 9.26
CA HIS A 94 -17.44 -23.27 8.33
C HIS A 94 -16.48 -24.40 8.74
N ARG A 95 -15.24 -24.07 9.14
CA ARG A 95 -14.27 -25.06 9.66
C ARG A 95 -14.79 -25.77 10.92
N LEU A 96 -15.54 -25.08 11.77
CA LEU A 96 -16.19 -25.70 12.93
C LEU A 96 -17.27 -26.72 12.49
N GLN A 97 -17.87 -26.54 11.31
CA GLN A 97 -18.84 -27.50 10.74
C GLN A 97 -18.18 -28.71 10.07
N ALA A 98 -16.94 -28.55 9.58
CA ALA A 98 -16.13 -29.69 9.20
C ALA A 98 -15.80 -30.49 10.47
N GLY A 99 -15.84 -31.82 10.38
CA GLY A 99 -15.51 -32.70 11.52
C GLY A 99 -14.09 -32.48 12.05
N LYS A 100 -13.66 -33.32 13.01
CA LYS A 100 -12.33 -33.23 13.63
C LYS A 100 -11.32 -34.14 12.88
N PRO A 101 -10.53 -33.66 11.91
CA PRO A 101 -9.47 -34.47 11.30
C PRO A 101 -8.27 -34.68 12.23
N GLY A 102 -8.11 -33.88 13.30
CA GLY A 102 -6.99 -33.92 14.23
C GLY A 102 -7.18 -33.02 15.46
N ALA A 103 -6.11 -32.75 16.22
CA ALA A 103 -6.17 -31.80 17.33
C ALA A 103 -6.45 -30.38 16.82
N GLN A 104 -7.37 -29.67 17.46
CA GLN A 104 -7.84 -28.36 17.03
C GLN A 104 -7.94 -27.40 18.21
N LEU A 105 -7.47 -26.17 18.01
CA LEU A 105 -7.57 -25.06 18.96
C LEU A 105 -8.31 -23.90 18.29
N LEU A 106 -9.49 -23.57 18.79
CA LEU A 106 -10.22 -22.36 18.44
C LEU A 106 -9.81 -21.24 19.41
N VAL A 107 -9.28 -20.14 18.90
CA VAL A 107 -9.01 -18.93 19.68
C VAL A 107 -9.99 -17.84 19.24
N THR A 108 -10.68 -17.22 20.19
CA THR A 108 -11.67 -16.17 19.94
C THR A 108 -11.62 -15.10 21.02
N THR A 109 -12.28 -13.96 20.80
CA THR A 109 -12.30 -12.84 21.74
C THR A 109 -13.61 -12.78 22.52
N ALA A 110 -13.60 -12.11 23.67
CA ALA A 110 -14.81 -11.80 24.44
C ALA A 110 -15.87 -11.09 23.56
N ASN A 111 -15.44 -10.12 22.77
CA ASN A 111 -16.30 -9.37 21.85
C ASN A 111 -16.95 -10.26 20.79
N ALA A 112 -16.19 -11.23 20.24
CA ALA A 112 -16.71 -12.16 19.24
C ALA A 112 -17.66 -13.20 19.84
N ALA A 113 -17.37 -13.68 21.06
CA ALA A 113 -18.18 -14.67 21.76
C ALA A 113 -19.55 -14.14 22.22
N LEU A 114 -19.64 -12.85 22.54
CA LEU A 114 -20.90 -12.17 22.87
C LEU A 114 -21.81 -11.95 21.66
N GLN A 115 -21.29 -11.98 20.43
CA GLN A 115 -22.06 -11.69 19.24
C GLN A 115 -22.77 -12.95 18.71
N ARG A 116 -24.06 -12.82 18.38
CA ARG A 116 -24.81 -13.86 17.70
C ARG A 116 -24.36 -14.00 16.23
N VAL A 117 -24.41 -15.23 15.73
CA VAL A 117 -23.90 -15.64 14.41
C VAL A 117 -24.95 -16.44 13.63
N LEU A 118 -24.68 -16.68 12.35
CA LEU A 118 -25.48 -17.55 11.50
C LEU A 118 -25.49 -18.99 12.02
N THR A 119 -26.61 -19.69 11.84
CA THR A 119 -26.74 -21.08 12.34
C THR A 119 -25.76 -22.06 11.66
N PRO A 120 -25.35 -23.15 12.35
CA PRO A 120 -24.62 -24.26 11.75
C PRO A 120 -25.18 -24.75 10.41
N PHE A 121 -26.51 -24.81 10.29
CA PHE A 121 -27.21 -25.18 9.06
C PHE A 121 -26.99 -24.14 7.96
N ARG A 122 -27.22 -22.86 8.26
CA ARG A 122 -27.06 -21.76 7.29
C ARG A 122 -25.63 -21.66 6.78
N ILE A 123 -24.63 -21.83 7.66
CA ILE A 123 -23.22 -21.85 7.27
C ILE A 123 -22.95 -22.97 6.25
N ARG A 124 -23.41 -24.19 6.49
CA ARG A 124 -23.23 -25.32 5.54
C ARG A 124 -23.94 -25.10 4.21
N GLU A 125 -25.09 -24.43 4.21
CA GLU A 125 -25.84 -24.10 2.99
C GLU A 125 -25.17 -22.99 2.18
N SER A 126 -24.50 -22.05 2.87
CA SER A 126 -23.98 -20.83 2.26
C SER A 126 -22.72 -21.00 1.41
N VAL A 127 -22.05 -22.14 1.51
CA VAL A 127 -20.77 -22.40 0.82
C VAL A 127 -20.98 -23.12 -0.51
N ARG A 128 -20.04 -22.90 -1.46
CA ARG A 128 -20.07 -23.56 -2.76
C ARG A 128 -18.70 -24.12 -3.10
N GLU A 129 -18.62 -25.41 -3.39
CA GLU A 129 -17.39 -26.02 -3.90
C GLU A 129 -17.30 -25.81 -5.43
N PHE A 130 -16.14 -25.36 -5.88
CA PHE A 130 -15.73 -25.30 -7.27
C PHE A 130 -14.68 -26.38 -7.52
N ALA A 131 -14.92 -27.23 -8.50
CA ALA A 131 -13.97 -28.24 -8.96
C ALA A 131 -14.14 -28.44 -10.48
N PRO A 132 -13.08 -28.79 -11.21
CA PRO A 132 -13.19 -29.16 -12.62
C PRO A 132 -14.26 -30.24 -12.85
N GLY A 133 -15.05 -30.09 -13.91
CA GLY A 133 -16.20 -30.95 -14.25
C GLY A 133 -17.54 -30.50 -13.63
N MET A 134 -17.55 -29.40 -12.87
CA MET A 134 -18.79 -28.82 -12.33
C MET A 134 -19.59 -28.10 -13.42
N GLU A 135 -20.88 -28.42 -13.55
CA GLU A 135 -21.81 -27.68 -14.41
C GLU A 135 -22.48 -26.53 -13.64
N ILE A 136 -22.22 -25.29 -14.05
CA ILE A 136 -22.93 -24.09 -13.58
C ILE A 136 -22.92 -23.02 -14.66
N GLY A 137 -24.12 -22.60 -15.08
CA GLY A 137 -24.28 -21.50 -16.02
C GLY A 137 -23.75 -20.18 -15.44
N ARG A 138 -23.12 -19.36 -16.29
CA ARG A 138 -22.47 -18.10 -15.89
C ARG A 138 -23.43 -17.11 -15.22
N GLU A 139 -24.67 -17.01 -15.67
CA GLU A 139 -25.69 -16.15 -15.04
C GLU A 139 -26.05 -16.64 -13.63
N SER A 140 -26.15 -17.96 -13.44
CA SER A 140 -26.42 -18.56 -12.13
C SER A 140 -25.24 -18.38 -11.18
N LEU A 141 -24.00 -18.48 -11.67
CA LEU A 141 -22.81 -18.16 -10.89
C LEU A 141 -22.76 -16.69 -10.49
N SER A 142 -23.07 -15.77 -11.41
CA SER A 142 -23.16 -14.33 -11.12
C SER A 142 -24.21 -14.04 -10.04
N ALA A 143 -25.40 -14.62 -10.15
CA ALA A 143 -26.46 -14.44 -9.14
C ALA A 143 -26.05 -15.02 -7.77
N LEU A 144 -25.36 -16.17 -7.77
CA LEU A 144 -24.82 -16.77 -6.54
C LEU A 144 -23.81 -15.85 -5.85
N LEU A 145 -22.85 -15.30 -6.61
CA LEU A 145 -21.81 -14.41 -6.10
C LEU A 145 -22.42 -13.13 -5.52
N GLN A 146 -23.37 -12.51 -6.21
CA GLN A 146 -24.08 -11.32 -5.73
C GLN A 146 -24.84 -11.60 -4.42
N ARG A 147 -25.58 -12.72 -4.35
CA ARG A 147 -26.27 -13.15 -3.12
C ARG A 147 -25.31 -13.34 -1.95
N GLN A 148 -24.12 -13.87 -2.22
CA GLN A 148 -23.06 -14.09 -1.25
C GLN A 148 -22.31 -12.81 -0.85
N GLY A 149 -22.66 -11.66 -1.44
CA GLY A 149 -22.09 -10.36 -1.11
C GLY A 149 -20.87 -9.97 -1.92
N TYR A 150 -20.59 -10.66 -3.04
CA TYR A 150 -19.55 -10.26 -3.98
C TYR A 150 -20.04 -9.15 -4.91
N SER A 151 -19.17 -8.19 -5.19
CA SER A 151 -19.42 -7.06 -6.10
C SER A 151 -18.91 -7.38 -7.49
N ARG A 152 -19.72 -7.10 -8.52
CA ARG A 152 -19.29 -7.26 -9.92
C ARG A 152 -18.41 -6.09 -10.33
N THR A 153 -17.24 -6.38 -10.87
CA THR A 153 -16.31 -5.40 -11.43
C THR A 153 -15.82 -5.84 -12.81
N ASP A 154 -15.16 -4.95 -13.53
CA ASP A 154 -14.52 -5.27 -14.81
C ASP A 154 -13.16 -5.97 -14.60
N THR A 155 -12.47 -5.60 -13.52
CA THR A 155 -11.21 -6.21 -13.06
C THR A 155 -11.25 -6.45 -11.57
N VAL A 156 -10.86 -7.67 -11.19
CA VAL A 156 -10.80 -8.10 -9.79
C VAL A 156 -9.49 -7.65 -9.19
N ILE A 157 -9.56 -6.72 -8.25
CA ILE A 157 -8.41 -6.15 -7.53
C ILE A 157 -8.53 -6.48 -6.05
N ASP A 158 -9.73 -6.36 -5.50
CA ASP A 158 -9.99 -6.48 -4.08
C ASP A 158 -10.84 -7.70 -3.72
N LYS A 159 -10.73 -8.08 -2.45
CA LYS A 159 -11.48 -9.19 -1.86
C LYS A 159 -12.98 -8.92 -1.92
N GLY A 160 -13.75 -9.94 -2.28
CA GLY A 160 -15.19 -9.80 -2.45
C GLY A 160 -15.58 -9.24 -3.81
N GLU A 161 -14.65 -9.14 -4.77
CA GLU A 161 -14.97 -8.78 -6.15
C GLU A 161 -15.02 -10.00 -7.07
N TYR A 162 -15.74 -9.87 -8.17
CA TYR A 162 -15.70 -10.83 -9.28
C TYR A 162 -15.89 -10.14 -10.64
N ALA A 163 -15.27 -10.70 -11.68
CA ALA A 163 -15.38 -10.27 -13.06
C ALA A 163 -15.70 -11.46 -13.97
N ILE A 164 -16.45 -11.21 -15.05
CA ILE A 164 -16.79 -12.22 -16.06
C ILE A 164 -16.26 -11.74 -17.42
N ARG A 165 -15.42 -12.55 -18.06
CA ARG A 165 -14.68 -12.22 -19.29
C ARG A 165 -14.68 -13.43 -20.23
N GLY A 166 -15.59 -13.45 -21.21
CA GLY A 166 -15.71 -14.59 -22.13
C GLY A 166 -15.98 -15.90 -21.38
N SER A 167 -15.09 -16.89 -21.53
CA SER A 167 -15.12 -18.17 -20.81
C SER A 167 -14.60 -18.09 -19.37
N ILE A 168 -13.95 -16.99 -18.99
CA ILE A 168 -13.27 -16.86 -17.71
C ILE A 168 -14.14 -16.10 -16.71
N VAL A 169 -14.17 -16.58 -15.47
CA VAL A 169 -14.70 -15.85 -14.33
C VAL A 169 -13.58 -15.68 -13.31
N ASP A 170 -13.20 -14.45 -13.02
CA ASP A 170 -12.28 -14.13 -11.95
C ASP A 170 -13.08 -13.80 -10.69
N VAL A 171 -12.70 -14.34 -9.54
CA VAL A 171 -13.31 -14.08 -8.24
C VAL A 171 -12.20 -13.89 -7.23
N PHE A 172 -12.29 -12.92 -6.32
CA PHE A 172 -11.35 -12.83 -5.20
C PHE A 172 -12.04 -13.24 -3.90
N PRO A 173 -11.90 -14.51 -3.48
CA PRO A 173 -12.45 -14.97 -2.23
C PRO A 173 -11.88 -14.17 -1.07
N SER A 174 -12.75 -13.76 -0.18
CA SER A 174 -12.39 -12.91 0.95
C SER A 174 -11.46 -13.61 1.96
N GLY A 175 -11.44 -14.96 1.96
CA GLY A 175 -10.60 -15.81 2.81
C GLY A 175 -9.24 -16.21 2.22
N MET A 176 -8.89 -15.77 1.01
CA MET A 176 -7.61 -16.09 0.36
C MET A 176 -6.69 -14.87 0.25
N ASP A 177 -5.40 -15.11 0.06
CA ASP A 177 -4.41 -14.07 -0.25
C ASP A 177 -4.22 -13.87 -1.76
N GLU A 178 -4.74 -14.81 -2.57
CA GLU A 178 -4.73 -14.76 -4.03
C GLU A 178 -6.16 -14.91 -4.55
N ALA A 179 -6.42 -14.36 -5.74
CA ALA A 179 -7.71 -14.47 -6.41
C ALA A 179 -7.78 -15.77 -7.21
N LEU A 180 -8.98 -16.14 -7.64
CA LEU A 180 -9.28 -17.36 -8.38
C LEU A 180 -9.74 -17.04 -9.79
N ARG A 181 -9.17 -17.76 -10.75
CA ARG A 181 -9.56 -17.75 -12.16
C ARG A 181 -10.24 -19.07 -12.49
N LEU A 182 -11.52 -19.00 -12.83
CA LEU A 182 -12.38 -20.12 -13.22
C LEU A 182 -12.52 -20.11 -14.75
N ASP A 183 -12.06 -21.17 -15.42
CA ASP A 183 -12.09 -21.29 -16.88
C ASP A 183 -13.20 -22.25 -17.32
N PHE A 184 -14.17 -21.78 -18.11
CA PHE A 184 -15.36 -22.55 -18.49
C PHE A 184 -15.37 -22.95 -19.96
N PHE A 185 -15.76 -24.20 -20.23
CA PHE A 185 -16.15 -24.65 -21.56
C PHE A 185 -17.68 -24.81 -21.61
N GLY A 186 -18.36 -23.83 -22.21
CA GLY A 186 -19.83 -23.75 -22.14
C GLY A 186 -20.29 -23.40 -20.73
N ASP A 187 -20.94 -24.35 -20.05
CA ASP A 187 -21.37 -24.24 -18.64
C ASP A 187 -20.57 -25.18 -17.71
N GLU A 188 -19.57 -25.90 -18.24
CA GLU A 188 -18.70 -26.79 -17.46
C GLU A 188 -17.42 -26.05 -17.05
N LEU A 189 -17.06 -26.10 -15.76
CA LEU A 189 -15.79 -25.59 -15.25
C LEU A 189 -14.65 -26.53 -15.67
N GLU A 190 -13.76 -26.11 -16.55
CA GLU A 190 -12.64 -26.93 -17.05
C GLU A 190 -11.41 -26.83 -16.14
N SER A 191 -11.06 -25.62 -15.69
CA SER A 191 -9.90 -25.43 -14.84
C SER A 191 -10.09 -24.34 -13.79
N LEU A 192 -9.42 -24.51 -12.66
CA LEU A 192 -9.40 -23.57 -11.55
C LEU A 192 -7.95 -23.21 -11.24
N ARG A 193 -7.66 -21.90 -11.19
CA ARG A 193 -6.30 -21.38 -11.03
C ARG A 193 -6.28 -20.28 -9.98
N SER A 194 -5.16 -20.14 -9.27
CA SER A 194 -4.89 -18.96 -8.45
C SER A 194 -4.18 -17.92 -9.30
N PHE A 195 -4.46 -16.63 -9.07
CA PHE A 195 -3.78 -15.53 -9.73
C PHE A 195 -3.53 -14.36 -8.78
N ASP A 196 -2.53 -13.55 -9.11
CA ASP A 196 -2.20 -12.36 -8.34
C ASP A 196 -3.04 -11.17 -8.81
N PRO A 197 -3.88 -10.55 -7.95
CA PRO A 197 -4.77 -9.44 -8.34
C PRO A 197 -4.02 -8.19 -8.83
N ASN A 198 -2.73 -8.02 -8.50
CA ASN A 198 -1.98 -6.85 -8.98
C ASN A 198 -1.42 -7.06 -10.39
N THR A 199 -0.93 -8.26 -10.69
CA THR A 199 -0.36 -8.58 -12.01
C THR A 199 -1.39 -9.17 -12.96
N GLN A 200 -2.54 -9.62 -12.43
CA GLN A 200 -3.59 -10.37 -13.12
C GLN A 200 -3.14 -11.71 -13.71
N LEU A 201 -1.94 -12.19 -13.34
CA LEU A 201 -1.32 -13.41 -13.86
C LEU A 201 -1.52 -14.60 -12.92
N THR A 202 -1.75 -15.76 -13.53
CA THR A 202 -1.85 -17.05 -12.85
C THR A 202 -0.57 -17.38 -12.08
N THR A 203 -0.72 -17.74 -10.82
CA THR A 203 0.36 -18.17 -9.91
C THR A 203 0.42 -19.69 -9.76
N GLY A 204 -0.71 -20.39 -9.90
CA GLY A 204 -0.82 -21.82 -9.67
C GLY A 204 -2.14 -22.43 -10.12
N ARG A 205 -2.22 -23.77 -10.10
CA ARG A 205 -3.46 -24.53 -10.38
C ARG A 205 -4.02 -25.10 -9.08
N LEU A 206 -5.35 -25.18 -9.01
CA LEU A 206 -6.09 -25.74 -7.88
C LEU A 206 -7.01 -26.86 -8.37
N ASP A 207 -7.04 -27.98 -7.66
CA ASP A 207 -7.95 -29.09 -7.98
C ASP A 207 -9.38 -28.80 -7.54
N ARG A 208 -9.55 -28.02 -6.48
CA ARG A 208 -10.85 -27.60 -5.93
C ARG A 208 -10.69 -26.38 -5.03
N HIS A 209 -11.77 -25.63 -4.88
CA HIS A 209 -11.87 -24.55 -3.90
C HIS A 209 -13.27 -24.47 -3.31
N LEU A 210 -13.35 -24.25 -2.01
CA LEU A 210 -14.62 -23.96 -1.35
C LEU A 210 -14.81 -22.45 -1.21
N LEU A 211 -15.70 -21.89 -2.01
CA LEU A 211 -16.08 -20.49 -1.94
C LEU A 211 -16.98 -20.23 -0.73
N LEU A 212 -16.53 -19.28 0.09
CA LEU A 212 -17.28 -18.75 1.22
C LEU A 212 -17.96 -17.43 0.83
N PRO A 213 -19.07 -17.06 1.47
CA PRO A 213 -19.66 -15.74 1.29
C PRO A 213 -18.71 -14.61 1.67
N ALA A 214 -18.85 -13.46 1.03
CA ALA A 214 -18.07 -12.28 1.32
C ALA A 214 -18.55 -11.53 2.58
N SER A 215 -19.81 -11.71 2.99
CA SER A 215 -20.39 -11.08 4.17
C SER A 215 -21.44 -11.96 4.84
N GLU A 216 -21.64 -11.75 6.15
CA GLU A 216 -22.58 -12.50 6.97
C GLU A 216 -24.05 -12.18 6.65
N ALA A 217 -24.34 -11.01 6.07
CA ALA A 217 -25.70 -10.58 5.73
C ALA A 217 -26.05 -10.93 4.27
N LEU A 218 -26.54 -12.14 4.04
CA LEU A 218 -26.87 -12.65 2.70
C LEU A 218 -28.17 -12.04 2.16
N LEU A 219 -28.15 -11.61 0.90
CA LEU A 219 -29.33 -11.03 0.22
C LEU A 219 -29.87 -11.99 -0.83
N ASP A 220 -30.97 -12.67 -0.48
CA ASP A 220 -31.78 -13.47 -1.39
C ASP A 220 -33.26 -13.01 -1.33
N GLU A 221 -34.09 -13.52 -2.24
CA GLU A 221 -35.50 -13.11 -2.31
C GLU A 221 -36.23 -13.34 -0.97
N ASP A 222 -35.90 -14.43 -0.28
CA ASP A 222 -36.49 -14.79 1.00
C ASP A 222 -36.00 -13.87 2.13
N SER A 223 -34.70 -13.57 2.19
CA SER A 223 -34.12 -12.68 3.20
C SER A 223 -34.58 -11.23 3.01
N ILE A 224 -34.72 -10.75 1.77
CA ILE A 224 -35.29 -9.43 1.46
C ILE A 224 -36.76 -9.37 1.90
N LYS A 225 -37.56 -10.39 1.56
CA LYS A 225 -38.98 -10.44 1.95
C LYS A 225 -39.15 -10.49 3.47
N ARG A 226 -38.29 -11.26 4.16
CA ARG A 226 -38.25 -11.38 5.62
C ARG A 226 -37.88 -10.05 6.27
N PHE A 227 -36.81 -9.43 5.80
CA PHE A 227 -36.36 -8.12 6.26
C PHE A 227 -37.49 -7.10 6.11
N ARG A 228 -38.09 -6.97 4.92
CA ARG A 228 -39.17 -5.99 4.66
C ARG A 228 -40.39 -6.19 5.53
N THR A 229 -40.75 -7.44 5.82
CA THR A 229 -41.89 -7.75 6.70
C THR A 229 -41.55 -7.39 8.15
N ARG A 230 -40.45 -7.89 8.70
CA ARG A 230 -40.05 -7.66 10.09
C ARG A 230 -39.72 -6.20 10.39
N TYR A 231 -39.08 -5.50 9.44
CA TYR A 231 -38.74 -4.08 9.59
C TYR A 231 -40.01 -3.21 9.70
N ARG A 232 -41.04 -3.49 8.86
CA ARG A 232 -42.34 -2.81 8.94
C ARG A 232 -43.13 -3.16 10.20
N GLU A 233 -43.08 -4.41 10.64
CA GLU A 233 -43.72 -4.84 11.90
C GLU A 233 -43.10 -4.15 13.11
N MET A 234 -41.76 -3.99 13.11
CA MET A 234 -41.03 -3.42 14.25
C MET A 234 -41.09 -1.88 14.30
N PHE A 235 -41.01 -1.22 13.14
CA PHE A 235 -40.84 0.23 13.07
C PHE A 235 -42.03 0.98 12.44
N GLY A 236 -43.04 0.26 11.94
CA GLY A 236 -44.26 0.82 11.36
C GLY A 236 -44.13 1.26 9.89
N ALA A 237 -45.24 1.77 9.34
CA ALA A 237 -45.33 2.11 7.91
C ALA A 237 -44.42 3.26 7.48
N ASN A 238 -44.12 4.22 8.37
CA ASN A 238 -43.25 5.36 8.05
C ASN A 238 -41.78 4.95 7.86
N ALA A 239 -41.39 3.76 8.34
CA ALA A 239 -40.04 3.23 8.22
C ALA A 239 -39.71 2.73 6.80
N THR A 240 -40.71 2.63 5.90
CA THR A 240 -40.44 2.24 4.51
C THR A 240 -39.72 3.31 3.69
N GLN A 241 -39.59 4.53 4.24
CA GLN A 241 -38.84 5.64 3.65
C GLN A 241 -37.40 5.70 4.15
N ASP A 242 -36.99 4.76 5.00
CA ASP A 242 -35.63 4.69 5.50
C ASP A 242 -34.69 4.19 4.38
N PRO A 243 -33.51 4.81 4.18
CA PRO A 243 -32.57 4.43 3.12
C PRO A 243 -32.19 2.94 3.14
N LEU A 244 -32.07 2.35 4.33
CA LEU A 244 -31.81 0.91 4.49
C LEU A 244 -32.95 0.07 3.92
N TYR A 245 -34.20 0.44 4.21
CA TYR A 245 -35.36 -0.29 3.71
C TYR A 245 -35.48 -0.19 2.19
N GLU A 246 -35.27 1.00 1.63
CA GLU A 246 -35.28 1.22 0.18
C GLU A 246 -34.17 0.42 -0.51
N ALA A 247 -32.93 0.51 -0.03
CA ALA A 247 -31.78 -0.21 -0.60
C ALA A 247 -31.99 -1.73 -0.57
N VAL A 248 -32.35 -2.30 0.59
CA VAL A 248 -32.57 -3.75 0.72
C VAL A 248 -33.76 -4.21 -0.13
N SER A 249 -34.81 -3.39 -0.25
CA SER A 249 -35.97 -3.73 -1.10
C SER A 249 -35.61 -3.81 -2.58
N GLU A 250 -34.60 -3.06 -3.02
CA GLU A 250 -34.05 -3.10 -4.37
C GLU A 250 -32.95 -4.17 -4.55
N GLY A 251 -32.66 -4.96 -3.51
CA GLY A 251 -31.57 -5.93 -3.51
C GLY A 251 -30.18 -5.30 -3.44
N ARG A 252 -30.09 -4.00 -3.12
CA ARG A 252 -28.83 -3.28 -2.95
C ARG A 252 -28.36 -3.36 -1.50
N ARG A 253 -27.04 -3.49 -1.33
CA ARG A 253 -26.39 -3.42 -0.02
C ARG A 253 -26.19 -1.98 0.40
N LEU A 254 -26.34 -1.71 1.69
CA LEU A 254 -26.01 -0.43 2.32
C LEU A 254 -24.98 -0.70 3.42
N ALA A 255 -24.00 0.20 3.57
CA ALA A 255 -23.01 0.10 4.64
C ALA A 255 -23.69 0.06 6.02
N GLY A 256 -23.17 -0.80 6.91
CA GLY A 256 -23.69 -1.03 8.25
C GLY A 256 -24.93 -1.92 8.33
N MET A 257 -25.46 -2.44 7.21
CA MET A 257 -26.67 -3.28 7.23
C MET A 257 -26.52 -4.55 8.09
N GLU A 258 -25.29 -5.01 8.32
CA GLU A 258 -24.97 -6.14 9.20
C GLU A 258 -25.51 -5.97 10.62
N HIS A 259 -25.68 -4.74 11.12
CA HIS A 259 -26.29 -4.50 12.44
C HIS A 259 -27.78 -4.86 12.51
N TRP A 260 -28.43 -5.12 11.37
CA TRP A 260 -29.79 -5.65 11.27
C TRP A 260 -29.85 -7.13 10.86
N LEU A 261 -28.72 -7.86 10.94
CA LEU A 261 -28.66 -9.30 10.65
C LEU A 261 -29.85 -10.13 11.21
N PRO A 262 -30.36 -9.89 12.44
CA PRO A 262 -31.52 -10.62 12.98
C PRO A 262 -32.81 -10.48 12.15
N LEU A 263 -32.93 -9.46 11.29
CA LEU A 263 -34.09 -9.28 10.42
C LEU A 263 -33.97 -10.05 9.09
N PHE A 264 -32.75 -10.38 8.66
CA PHE A 264 -32.48 -11.12 7.42
C PHE A 264 -32.62 -12.64 7.60
N GLU A 265 -32.33 -13.14 8.80
CA GLU A 265 -32.24 -14.57 9.09
C GLU A 265 -33.42 -15.07 9.93
N ASP A 266 -33.82 -16.34 9.74
CA ASP A 266 -34.88 -16.97 10.55
C ASP A 266 -34.57 -16.94 12.04
N ARG A 267 -33.33 -17.34 12.36
CA ARG A 267 -32.79 -17.50 13.71
C ARG A 267 -31.29 -17.25 13.65
N LEU A 268 -30.77 -16.59 14.68
CA LEU A 268 -29.34 -16.55 14.98
C LEU A 268 -29.02 -17.46 16.16
N THR A 269 -27.77 -17.92 16.22
CA THR A 269 -27.23 -18.75 17.30
C THR A 269 -25.99 -18.09 17.91
N THR A 270 -25.42 -18.68 18.94
CA THR A 270 -24.16 -18.25 19.55
C THR A 270 -22.98 -19.02 18.95
N LEU A 271 -21.75 -18.58 19.22
CA LEU A 271 -20.57 -19.38 18.89
C LEU A 271 -20.60 -20.75 19.57
N PHE A 272 -21.14 -20.86 20.78
CA PHE A 272 -21.25 -22.10 21.54
C PHE A 272 -22.14 -23.15 20.85
N ASP A 273 -23.13 -22.73 20.05
CA ASP A 273 -23.96 -23.64 19.26
C ASP A 273 -23.19 -24.31 18.10
N HIS A 274 -22.01 -23.80 17.75
CA HIS A 274 -21.10 -24.43 16.78
C HIS A 274 -20.14 -25.44 17.42
N LEU A 275 -20.13 -25.53 18.76
CA LEU A 275 -19.26 -26.43 19.51
C LEU A 275 -19.94 -27.78 19.78
N GLY A 276 -19.14 -28.83 19.86
CA GLY A 276 -19.56 -30.16 20.28
C GLY A 276 -19.59 -30.30 21.81
N LYS A 277 -20.30 -31.32 22.31
CA LYS A 277 -20.35 -31.63 23.76
C LYS A 277 -19.02 -32.03 24.37
N ASP A 278 -18.10 -32.54 23.55
CA ASP A 278 -16.76 -32.96 23.96
C ASP A 278 -15.71 -31.84 23.82
N ASP A 279 -16.12 -30.63 23.41
CA ASP A 279 -15.23 -29.48 23.27
C ASP A 279 -14.91 -28.89 24.64
N LEU A 280 -13.63 -28.62 24.87
CA LEU A 280 -13.08 -28.08 26.12
C LEU A 280 -13.01 -26.55 26.02
N VAL A 281 -13.83 -25.85 26.80
CA VAL A 281 -13.83 -24.37 26.82
C VAL A 281 -12.94 -23.87 27.96
N VAL A 282 -12.07 -22.93 27.64
CA VAL A 282 -11.24 -22.18 28.59
C VAL A 282 -11.41 -20.68 28.33
N ILE A 283 -11.65 -19.91 29.38
CA ILE A 283 -11.79 -18.45 29.31
C ILE A 283 -10.70 -17.79 30.16
N ASP A 284 -10.04 -16.78 29.60
CA ASP A 284 -9.11 -15.94 30.35
C ASP A 284 -9.87 -15.06 31.36
N GLN A 285 -9.34 -14.92 32.58
CA GLN A 285 -9.90 -14.01 33.59
C GLN A 285 -10.11 -12.58 33.05
N ALA A 286 -9.19 -12.07 32.24
CA ALA A 286 -9.31 -10.76 31.61
C ALA A 286 -10.42 -10.71 30.54
N ALA A 287 -10.75 -11.84 29.92
CA ALA A 287 -11.84 -11.91 28.94
C ALA A 287 -13.23 -11.76 29.59
N LEU A 288 -13.39 -12.19 30.85
CA LEU A 288 -14.64 -11.94 31.60
C LEU A 288 -14.88 -10.44 31.82
N ALA A 289 -13.84 -9.71 32.25
CA ALA A 289 -13.93 -8.26 32.42
C ALA A 289 -14.19 -7.54 31.08
N ALA A 290 -13.52 -7.97 30.01
CA ALA A 290 -13.75 -7.43 28.66
C ALA A 290 -15.19 -7.69 28.17
N ALA A 291 -15.79 -8.84 28.51
CA ALA A 291 -17.18 -9.14 28.16
C ALA A 291 -18.19 -8.25 28.90
N GLU A 292 -17.95 -7.97 30.19
CA GLU A 292 -18.78 -7.05 30.98
C GLU A 292 -18.72 -5.61 30.41
N GLU A 293 -17.51 -5.13 30.11
CA GLU A 293 -17.29 -3.82 29.49
C GLU A 293 -18.00 -3.72 28.13
N ARG A 294 -17.84 -4.73 27.28
CA ARG A 294 -18.49 -4.78 25.97
C ARG A 294 -20.01 -4.75 26.06
N THR A 295 -20.59 -5.48 27.02
CA THR A 295 -22.04 -5.52 27.23
C THR A 295 -22.57 -4.15 27.64
N LYS A 296 -21.83 -3.44 28.50
CA LYS A 296 -22.16 -2.06 28.90
C LYS A 296 -22.10 -1.13 27.70
N ASP A 297 -21.01 -1.18 26.93
CA ASP A 297 -20.84 -0.35 25.72
C ASP A 297 -22.03 -0.53 24.77
N VAL A 298 -22.39 -1.78 24.43
CA VAL A 298 -23.53 -2.08 23.54
C VAL A 298 -24.83 -1.45 24.05
N GLY A 299 -25.06 -1.46 25.37
CA GLY A 299 -26.22 -0.82 25.98
C GLY A 299 -26.20 0.71 25.83
N ASP A 300 -25.05 1.33 26.08
CA ASP A 300 -24.85 2.77 25.93
C ASP A 300 -25.07 3.21 24.47
N TYR A 301 -24.51 2.46 23.51
CA TYR A 301 -24.72 2.67 22.07
C TYR A 301 -26.20 2.61 21.67
N TYR A 302 -26.92 1.61 22.18
CA TYR A 302 -28.33 1.42 21.89
C TYR A 302 -29.18 2.60 22.37
N GLU A 303 -29.01 3.02 23.63
CA GLU A 303 -29.80 4.12 24.20
C GLU A 303 -29.50 5.45 23.51
N GLN A 304 -28.24 5.71 23.13
CA GLN A 304 -27.90 6.90 22.36
C GLN A 304 -28.55 6.91 20.96
N ARG A 305 -28.45 5.80 20.20
CA ARG A 305 -29.09 5.68 18.88
C ARG A 305 -30.60 5.77 18.95
N LYS A 306 -31.21 5.23 20.01
CA LYS A 306 -32.65 5.28 20.26
C LYS A 306 -33.10 6.69 20.63
N ALA A 307 -32.35 7.42 21.45
CA ALA A 307 -32.64 8.82 21.78
C ALA A 307 -32.57 9.72 20.55
N ALA A 308 -31.65 9.44 19.62
CA ALA A 308 -31.56 10.12 18.33
C ALA A 308 -32.60 9.63 17.29
N SER A 309 -33.36 8.57 17.60
CA SER A 309 -34.35 7.98 16.69
C SER A 309 -35.69 8.71 16.83
N GLY A 310 -36.02 9.59 15.88
CA GLY A 310 -37.29 10.34 15.91
C GLY A 310 -37.67 11.00 14.58
N GLN A 311 -38.85 10.61 14.06
CA GLN A 311 -39.72 11.12 12.97
C GLN A 311 -39.12 11.68 11.65
N ALA A 312 -37.84 12.03 11.57
CA ALA A 312 -37.20 12.48 10.35
C ALA A 312 -36.91 11.30 9.42
N LYS A 313 -37.09 11.54 8.12
CA LYS A 313 -36.72 10.61 7.04
C LYS A 313 -35.21 10.31 7.15
N GLY A 314 -34.82 9.04 7.14
CA GLY A 314 -33.41 8.63 7.23
C GLY A 314 -32.81 8.52 8.64
N SER A 315 -33.64 8.57 9.69
CA SER A 315 -33.17 8.31 11.06
C SER A 315 -32.74 6.85 11.26
N TYR A 316 -31.65 6.64 12.00
CA TYR A 316 -31.16 5.30 12.34
C TYR A 316 -32.16 4.63 13.31
N ARG A 317 -32.52 3.37 13.05
CA ARG A 317 -33.46 2.61 13.88
C ARG A 317 -32.77 1.38 14.49
N PRO A 318 -32.24 1.50 15.72
CA PRO A 318 -31.48 0.41 16.33
C PRO A 318 -32.38 -0.75 16.74
N LEU A 319 -31.90 -1.99 16.55
CA LEU A 319 -32.49 -3.17 17.18
C LEU A 319 -32.16 -3.20 18.67
N LYS A 320 -32.98 -3.88 19.47
CA LYS A 320 -32.64 -4.12 20.88
C LYS A 320 -31.30 -4.90 20.99
N PRO A 321 -30.47 -4.65 22.02
CA PRO A 321 -29.17 -5.31 22.18
C PRO A 321 -29.22 -6.83 22.12
N ASP A 322 -30.21 -7.42 22.78
CA ASP A 322 -30.43 -8.87 22.90
C ASP A 322 -30.70 -9.58 21.55
N ALA A 323 -31.05 -8.82 20.50
CA ALA A 323 -31.30 -9.36 19.17
C ALA A 323 -30.03 -9.82 18.46
N LEU A 324 -28.89 -9.12 18.65
CA LEU A 324 -27.62 -9.42 17.99
C LEU A 324 -26.51 -9.79 18.99
N TYR A 325 -26.62 -9.37 20.24
CA TYR A 325 -25.64 -9.65 21.28
C TYR A 325 -26.28 -10.46 22.41
N LEU A 326 -25.46 -11.29 23.06
CA LEU A 326 -25.85 -11.97 24.29
C LEU A 326 -25.91 -10.96 25.43
N THR A 327 -26.92 -11.10 26.27
CA THR A 327 -26.94 -10.45 27.57
C THR A 327 -25.91 -11.09 28.50
N GLN A 328 -25.48 -10.37 29.54
CA GLN A 328 -24.55 -10.90 30.55
C GLN A 328 -25.02 -12.25 31.12
N GLY A 329 -26.31 -12.38 31.46
CA GLY A 329 -26.86 -13.62 31.99
C GLY A 329 -26.91 -14.77 30.96
N GLU A 330 -27.16 -14.48 29.68
CA GLU A 330 -27.08 -15.50 28.62
C GLU A 330 -25.64 -15.97 28.41
N PHE A 331 -24.66 -15.07 28.50
CA PHE A 331 -23.24 -15.42 28.38
C PHE A 331 -22.77 -16.29 29.55
N GLU A 332 -23.13 -15.93 30.78
CA GLU A 332 -22.85 -16.74 31.98
C GLU A 332 -23.49 -18.14 31.87
N THR A 333 -24.73 -18.21 31.36
CA THR A 333 -25.41 -19.49 31.11
C THR A 333 -24.68 -20.32 30.06
N ALA A 334 -24.25 -19.72 28.95
CA ALA A 334 -23.52 -20.41 27.90
C ALA A 334 -22.17 -20.97 28.40
N LEU A 335 -21.46 -20.22 29.26
CA LEU A 335 -20.22 -20.69 29.90
C LEU A 335 -20.47 -21.83 30.90
N ALA A 336 -21.61 -21.83 31.59
CA ALA A 336 -21.99 -22.90 32.50
C ALA A 336 -22.40 -24.18 31.76
N ASP A 337 -23.14 -24.05 30.65
CA ASP A 337 -23.58 -25.18 29.82
C ASP A 337 -22.41 -25.86 29.08
N ALA A 338 -21.36 -25.10 28.75
CA ALA A 338 -20.12 -25.58 28.14
C ALA A 338 -18.95 -25.53 29.14
N PRO A 339 -19.05 -26.24 30.29
CA PRO A 339 -18.41 -25.97 31.60
C PRO A 339 -17.03 -25.31 31.50
N ALA A 340 -17.02 -23.99 31.30
CA ALA A 340 -15.83 -23.27 30.86
C ALA A 340 -14.83 -23.14 32.02
N HIS A 341 -13.62 -23.66 31.84
CA HIS A 341 -12.56 -23.49 32.82
C HIS A 341 -12.00 -22.07 32.76
N ARG A 342 -11.64 -21.52 33.91
CA ARG A 342 -11.13 -20.16 34.04
C ARG A 342 -9.62 -20.17 34.15
N ALA A 343 -8.91 -19.53 33.22
CA ALA A 343 -7.45 -19.39 33.30
C ALA A 343 -7.07 -18.05 33.93
N THR A 344 -6.17 -18.09 34.91
CA THR A 344 -5.65 -16.88 35.57
C THR A 344 -4.14 -16.96 35.73
N ALA A 345 -3.46 -15.83 35.52
CA ALA A 345 -2.03 -15.70 35.79
C ALA A 345 -1.72 -15.60 37.29
N PHE A 346 -2.74 -15.36 38.11
CA PHE A 346 -2.61 -15.14 39.54
C PHE A 346 -2.65 -16.46 40.33
N ASP A 347 -2.15 -16.39 41.56
CA ASP A 347 -2.28 -17.45 42.55
C ASP A 347 -3.70 -17.47 43.13
N GLU A 348 -4.19 -18.65 43.49
CA GLU A 348 -5.55 -18.87 43.98
C GLU A 348 -5.50 -19.82 45.20
N PRO A 349 -6.37 -19.62 46.21
CA PRO A 349 -6.42 -20.52 47.37
C PRO A 349 -6.67 -21.98 46.96
N GLU A 350 -5.92 -22.91 47.56
CA GLU A 350 -6.09 -24.34 47.29
C GLU A 350 -7.53 -24.79 47.56
N SER A 351 -8.16 -25.40 46.55
CA SER A 351 -9.51 -25.94 46.62
C SER A 351 -9.74 -27.05 45.59
N ASP A 352 -10.82 -27.83 45.74
CA ASP A 352 -11.18 -28.91 44.79
C ASP A 352 -11.54 -28.39 43.39
N SER A 353 -11.71 -27.07 43.22
CA SER A 353 -11.97 -26.40 41.96
C SER A 353 -10.74 -25.67 41.39
N VAL A 354 -9.62 -25.64 42.09
CA VAL A 354 -8.39 -24.94 41.66
C VAL A 354 -7.33 -25.95 41.25
N LEU A 355 -6.67 -25.69 40.13
CA LEU A 355 -5.52 -26.43 39.62
C LEU A 355 -4.36 -25.46 39.38
N ASP A 356 -3.30 -25.58 40.18
CA ASP A 356 -2.08 -24.77 40.01
C ASP A 356 -1.19 -25.36 38.91
N PHE A 357 -0.89 -24.56 37.88
CA PHE A 357 0.04 -24.92 36.80
C PHE A 357 1.50 -24.60 37.12
N GLY A 358 1.75 -23.79 38.15
CA GLY A 358 3.07 -23.45 38.62
C GLY A 358 3.81 -22.39 37.79
N PHE A 359 3.22 -21.88 36.70
CA PHE A 359 3.89 -20.89 35.86
C PHE A 359 3.91 -19.50 36.50
N ARG A 360 5.04 -18.81 36.35
CA ARG A 360 5.27 -17.43 36.77
C ARG A 360 5.93 -16.69 35.62
N SER A 361 5.94 -15.36 35.65
CA SER A 361 6.78 -14.57 34.74
C SER A 361 8.26 -14.90 34.96
N GLY A 362 9.06 -14.87 33.90
CA GLY A 362 10.52 -15.00 34.00
C GLY A 362 11.16 -13.74 34.60
N ARG A 363 12.49 -13.73 34.66
CA ARG A 363 13.25 -12.55 35.09
C ARG A 363 13.17 -11.44 34.04
N ASP A 364 12.80 -10.23 34.49
CA ASP A 364 12.92 -9.00 33.71
C ASP A 364 14.26 -8.31 33.99
N PHE A 365 14.96 -7.91 32.93
CA PHE A 365 16.24 -7.19 32.97
C PHE A 365 16.09 -5.66 32.85
N ALA A 366 14.87 -5.13 33.07
CA ALA A 366 14.58 -3.69 33.10
C ALA A 366 15.50 -2.89 34.06
N PRO A 367 15.86 -3.39 35.26
CA PRO A 367 16.76 -2.67 36.16
C PRO A 367 18.16 -2.43 35.56
N GLU A 368 18.73 -3.44 34.89
CA GLU A 368 20.03 -3.35 34.22
C GLU A 368 19.96 -2.39 33.03
N ARG A 369 18.88 -2.45 32.23
CA ARG A 369 18.64 -1.51 31.12
C ARG A 369 18.52 -0.07 31.61
N ALA A 370 17.80 0.16 32.71
CA ALA A 370 17.62 1.50 33.28
C ALA A 370 18.94 2.13 33.80
N ARG A 371 19.94 1.31 34.14
CA ARG A 371 21.28 1.77 34.54
C ARG A 371 22.23 1.96 33.34
N GLY A 372 21.84 1.54 32.15
CA GLY A 372 22.72 1.52 30.96
C GLY A 372 23.77 0.41 31.00
N ASP A 373 23.58 -0.62 31.84
CA ASP A 373 24.48 -1.76 31.93
C ASP A 373 24.35 -2.64 30.68
N ASN A 374 25.44 -3.29 30.27
CA ASN A 374 25.37 -4.36 29.27
C ASN A 374 24.62 -5.55 29.89
N VAL A 375 23.46 -5.90 29.33
CA VAL A 375 22.57 -6.95 29.85
C VAL A 375 23.13 -8.37 29.62
N TYR A 376 23.95 -8.57 28.58
CA TYR A 376 24.36 -9.91 28.16
C TYR A 376 25.24 -10.67 29.17
N PRO A 377 26.22 -10.06 29.85
CA PRO A 377 26.95 -10.73 30.94
C PRO A 377 26.03 -11.18 32.08
N VAL A 378 25.08 -10.34 32.47
CA VAL A 378 24.11 -10.64 33.55
C VAL A 378 23.17 -11.77 33.12
N LEU A 379 22.75 -11.77 31.86
CA LEU A 379 21.96 -12.85 31.26
C LEU A 379 22.76 -14.16 31.25
N ALA A 380 24.04 -14.15 30.87
CA ALA A 380 24.88 -15.33 30.84
C ALA A 380 25.02 -15.97 32.23
N ASP A 381 25.23 -15.16 33.28
CA ASP A 381 25.28 -15.64 34.66
C ASP A 381 23.93 -16.18 35.14
N HIS A 382 22.82 -15.56 34.74
CA HIS A 382 21.47 -16.03 35.04
C HIS A 382 21.18 -17.40 34.38
N LEU A 383 21.55 -17.58 33.12
CA LEU A 383 21.38 -18.86 32.40
C LEU A 383 22.24 -19.98 33.03
N LYS A 384 23.46 -19.67 33.49
CA LYS A 384 24.30 -20.61 34.26
C LYS A 384 23.63 -20.99 35.58
N ALA A 385 23.03 -20.02 36.28
CA ALA A 385 22.32 -20.27 37.53
C ALA A 385 21.09 -21.16 37.32
N ILE A 386 20.31 -20.93 36.25
CA ILE A 386 19.17 -21.78 35.86
C ILE A 386 19.66 -23.22 35.62
N ALA A 387 20.69 -23.41 34.79
CA ALA A 387 21.26 -24.73 34.52
C ALA A 387 21.74 -25.44 35.80
N LYS A 388 22.41 -24.71 36.69
CA LYS A 388 22.90 -25.25 37.98
C LYS A 388 21.77 -25.64 38.93
N SER A 389 20.63 -24.97 38.85
CA SER A 389 19.42 -25.31 39.63
C SER A 389 18.68 -26.55 39.11
N GLY A 390 19.14 -27.16 38.00
CA GLY A 390 18.47 -28.30 37.37
C GLY A 390 17.29 -27.93 36.48
N ARG A 391 16.98 -26.62 36.36
CA ARG A 391 15.96 -26.09 35.46
C ARG A 391 16.52 -25.93 34.05
N ARG A 392 15.64 -26.03 33.04
CA ARG A 392 15.99 -25.90 31.62
C ARG A 392 16.09 -24.41 31.21
N PRO A 393 17.26 -23.89 30.81
CA PRO A 393 17.41 -22.52 30.35
C PRO A 393 17.05 -22.40 28.86
N LEU A 394 16.03 -21.62 28.54
CA LEU A 394 15.50 -21.44 27.19
C LEU A 394 15.44 -19.95 26.81
N ILE A 395 15.69 -19.66 25.54
CA ILE A 395 15.61 -18.31 24.97
C ILE A 395 14.69 -18.32 23.74
N ALA A 396 13.72 -17.42 23.72
CA ALA A 396 12.86 -17.15 22.57
C ALA A 396 13.31 -15.86 21.87
N ALA A 397 13.76 -15.99 20.63
CA ALA A 397 14.10 -14.88 19.74
C ALA A 397 13.03 -14.71 18.65
N TYR A 398 12.93 -13.53 18.04
CA TYR A 398 11.90 -13.29 17.01
C TYR A 398 12.32 -13.69 15.58
N SER A 399 13.62 -13.69 15.26
CA SER A 399 14.13 -14.07 13.94
C SER A 399 15.41 -14.88 13.99
N LYS A 400 15.77 -15.45 12.83
CA LYS A 400 17.06 -16.11 12.62
C LYS A 400 18.24 -15.17 12.89
N GLY A 401 18.14 -13.91 12.44
CA GLY A 401 19.18 -12.90 12.66
C GLY A 401 19.37 -12.58 14.13
N SER A 402 18.27 -12.28 14.83
CA SER A 402 18.28 -12.03 16.28
C SER A 402 18.83 -13.23 17.06
N ARG A 403 18.35 -14.45 16.77
CA ARG A 403 18.84 -15.68 17.42
C ARG A 403 20.35 -15.83 17.24
N SER A 404 20.87 -15.68 16.03
CA SER A 404 22.30 -15.78 15.76
C SER A 404 23.11 -14.71 16.50
N ARG A 405 22.59 -13.48 16.57
CA ARG A 405 23.22 -12.38 17.32
C ARG A 405 23.27 -12.67 18.83
N ILE A 406 22.15 -13.05 19.42
CA ILE A 406 22.06 -13.38 20.85
C ILE A 406 23.01 -14.54 21.20
N VAL A 407 23.05 -15.57 20.36
CA VAL A 407 23.99 -16.70 20.53
C VAL A 407 25.44 -16.23 20.46
N SER A 408 25.82 -15.44 19.46
CA SER A 408 27.20 -14.93 19.31
C SER A 408 27.64 -14.10 20.52
N ILE A 409 26.78 -13.20 21.01
CA ILE A 409 27.12 -12.33 22.14
C ILE A 409 27.21 -13.14 23.45
N LEU A 410 26.35 -14.15 23.64
CA LEU A 410 26.41 -15.02 24.80
C LEU A 410 27.63 -15.95 24.78
N ASP A 411 28.04 -16.41 23.60
CA ASP A 411 29.29 -17.16 23.41
C ASP A 411 30.50 -16.30 23.83
N GLU A 412 30.55 -15.03 23.43
CA GLU A 412 31.56 -14.05 23.87
C GLU A 412 31.52 -13.80 25.38
N ALA A 413 30.32 -13.77 25.98
CA ALA A 413 30.11 -13.67 27.43
C ALA A 413 30.44 -14.98 28.19
N GLY A 414 30.92 -16.01 27.50
CA GLY A 414 31.41 -17.25 28.08
C GLY A 414 30.33 -18.27 28.44
N ILE A 415 29.23 -18.33 27.69
CA ILE A 415 28.23 -19.40 27.77
C ILE A 415 27.85 -19.90 26.38
N ALA A 416 28.07 -21.20 26.12
CA ALA A 416 27.75 -21.81 24.83
C ALA A 416 26.23 -22.04 24.69
N VAL A 417 25.56 -21.32 23.80
CA VAL A 417 24.11 -21.45 23.56
C VAL A 417 23.86 -22.30 22.30
N GLN A 418 23.01 -23.32 22.41
CA GLN A 418 22.63 -24.17 21.29
C GLN A 418 21.45 -23.57 20.54
N THR A 419 21.39 -23.73 19.22
CA THR A 419 20.19 -23.38 18.44
C THR A 419 19.26 -24.58 18.32
N ALA A 420 17.95 -24.31 18.35
CA ALA A 420 16.91 -25.30 18.12
C ALA A 420 15.87 -24.77 17.12
N GLU A 421 15.34 -25.66 16.29
CA GLU A 421 14.27 -25.36 15.32
C GLU A 421 12.89 -25.81 15.81
N SER A 422 12.82 -26.64 16.86
CA SER A 422 11.57 -27.11 17.46
C SER A 422 11.59 -27.06 18.99
N TRP A 423 10.40 -27.04 19.60
CA TRP A 423 10.24 -27.06 21.05
C TRP A 423 10.89 -28.30 21.70
N GLN A 424 10.70 -29.48 21.12
CA GLN A 424 11.22 -30.75 21.63
C GLN A 424 12.75 -30.80 21.56
N GLU A 425 13.33 -30.29 20.48
CA GLU A 425 14.78 -30.18 20.34
C GLU A 425 15.36 -29.24 21.42
N ALA A 426 14.74 -28.08 21.62
CA ALA A 426 15.18 -27.13 22.63
C ALA A 426 15.12 -27.72 24.05
N LEU A 427 14.03 -28.42 24.39
CA LEU A 427 13.90 -29.11 25.67
C LEU A 427 14.95 -30.21 25.84
N GLY A 428 15.24 -30.99 24.79
CA GLY A 428 16.23 -32.06 24.83
C GLY A 428 17.67 -31.55 24.98
N GLN A 429 17.99 -30.41 24.38
CA GLN A 429 19.27 -29.72 24.55
C GLN A 429 19.38 -29.12 25.97
N ALA A 430 18.35 -28.43 26.43
CA ALA A 430 18.30 -27.77 27.74
C ALA A 430 18.29 -28.75 28.92
N ALA A 431 17.74 -29.95 28.75
CA ALA A 431 17.81 -31.02 29.74
C ALA A 431 19.25 -31.47 30.06
N LYS A 432 20.21 -31.19 29.17
CA LYS A 432 21.65 -31.45 29.40
C LYS A 432 22.36 -30.29 30.12
N GLY A 433 21.61 -29.30 30.61
CA GLY A 433 22.15 -28.09 31.26
C GLY A 433 22.76 -27.08 30.29
N LYS A 434 22.54 -27.24 28.97
CA LYS A 434 23.03 -26.31 27.94
C LYS A 434 21.90 -25.36 27.54
N PRO A 435 22.07 -24.03 27.63
CA PRO A 435 21.04 -23.09 27.17
C PRO A 435 20.71 -23.33 25.70
N SER A 436 19.43 -23.21 25.35
CA SER A 436 18.95 -23.37 23.98
C SER A 436 18.13 -22.16 23.53
N ALA A 437 18.40 -21.68 22.32
CA ALA A 437 17.74 -20.55 21.69
C ALA A 437 16.93 -20.99 20.47
N MET A 438 15.70 -20.49 20.36
CA MET A 438 14.73 -20.85 19.33
C MET A 438 13.98 -19.62 18.83
N ILE A 439 13.26 -19.77 17.72
CA ILE A 439 12.47 -18.69 17.12
C ILE A 439 11.01 -18.89 17.48
N VAL A 440 10.52 -18.13 18.46
CA VAL A 440 9.14 -18.24 18.96
C VAL A 440 8.53 -16.85 19.02
N PRO A 441 7.35 -16.63 18.41
CA PRO A 441 6.66 -15.34 18.46
C PRO A 441 5.98 -15.16 19.84
N LEU A 442 6.80 -15.00 20.89
CA LEU A 442 6.34 -14.85 22.26
C LEU A 442 6.83 -13.51 22.82
N GLU A 443 5.92 -12.74 23.41
CA GLU A 443 6.22 -11.42 23.99
C GLU A 443 6.68 -11.54 25.45
N ALA A 444 5.98 -12.37 26.23
CA ALA A 444 6.23 -12.52 27.67
C ALA A 444 6.97 -13.82 28.01
N SER A 445 7.96 -13.74 28.90
CA SER A 445 8.60 -14.92 29.51
C SER A 445 7.64 -15.75 30.35
N PHE A 446 8.05 -16.99 30.62
CA PHE A 446 7.47 -17.80 31.67
C PHE A 446 8.48 -18.76 32.29
N ALA A 447 8.26 -19.11 33.55
CA ALA A 447 9.08 -20.01 34.34
C ALA A 447 8.24 -20.90 35.25
N ASN A 448 8.73 -22.09 35.55
CA ASN A 448 8.23 -22.96 36.60
C ASN A 448 9.41 -23.70 37.27
N ASP A 449 9.11 -24.74 38.05
CA ASP A 449 10.14 -25.52 38.76
C ASP A 449 11.00 -26.41 37.84
N GLU A 450 10.62 -26.58 36.56
CA GLU A 450 11.31 -27.41 35.58
C GLU A 450 12.09 -26.61 34.52
N LEU A 451 11.61 -25.42 34.16
CA LEU A 451 12.15 -24.61 33.07
C LEU A 451 12.00 -23.11 33.30
N GLU A 452 12.79 -22.33 32.59
CA GLU A 452 12.66 -20.88 32.49
C GLU A 452 12.94 -20.46 31.03
N LEU A 453 11.94 -19.85 30.40
CA LEU A 453 12.01 -19.30 29.04
C LEU A 453 12.02 -17.78 29.12
N LEU A 454 13.07 -17.17 28.60
CA LEU A 454 13.24 -15.73 28.49
C LEU A 454 13.03 -15.29 27.05
N THR A 455 12.21 -14.26 26.82
CA THR A 455 12.05 -13.69 25.49
C THR A 455 13.13 -12.64 25.24
N GLU A 456 13.37 -12.36 23.97
CA GLU A 456 14.21 -11.23 23.55
C GLU A 456 13.71 -9.91 24.17
N GLN A 457 12.39 -9.74 24.33
CA GLN A 457 11.79 -8.56 24.95
C GLN A 457 12.10 -8.45 26.45
N ASP A 458 12.10 -9.56 27.19
CA ASP A 458 12.51 -9.54 28.61
C ASP A 458 14.00 -9.15 28.77
N ILE A 459 14.84 -9.47 27.78
CA ILE A 459 16.29 -9.22 27.77
C ILE A 459 16.60 -7.79 27.31
N LEU A 460 16.08 -7.38 26.16
CA LEU A 460 16.47 -6.15 25.47
C LEU A 460 15.43 -5.02 25.58
N GLY A 461 14.24 -5.30 26.12
CA GLY A 461 13.08 -4.42 26.03
C GLY A 461 12.34 -4.59 24.69
N ASP A 462 11.37 -3.72 24.43
CA ASP A 462 10.58 -3.71 23.18
C ASP A 462 11.47 -3.56 21.93
N ARG A 463 11.93 -4.67 21.36
CA ARG A 463 12.64 -4.71 20.07
C ARG A 463 11.79 -5.49 19.07
N LEU A 464 11.40 -4.83 17.99
CA LEU A 464 10.42 -5.36 17.04
C LEU A 464 11.13 -5.91 15.82
N VAL A 465 10.87 -7.18 15.54
CA VAL A 465 11.50 -7.91 14.45
C VAL A 465 10.45 -8.27 13.42
N ARG A 466 10.76 -8.03 12.14
CA ARG A 466 9.83 -8.24 11.02
C ARG A 466 9.88 -9.68 10.51
N ARG A 467 8.73 -10.24 10.12
CA ARG A 467 8.69 -11.34 9.13
C ARG A 467 8.70 -10.77 7.72
N LYS A 468 9.68 -11.15 6.90
CA LYS A 468 9.78 -10.76 5.48
C LYS A 468 8.57 -11.30 4.69
N LYS A 469 7.71 -10.41 4.18
CA LYS A 469 6.80 -10.74 3.07
C LYS A 469 7.50 -10.43 1.75
N LYS A 470 7.41 -11.33 0.77
CA LYS A 470 7.96 -11.14 -0.58
C LYS A 470 7.33 -9.90 -1.22
N ARG A 471 8.18 -9.05 -1.80
CA ARG A 471 7.79 -7.91 -2.62
C ARG A 471 7.22 -8.40 -3.96
N ARG A 472 6.18 -7.75 -4.45
CA ARG A 472 5.58 -7.96 -5.77
C ARG A 472 5.77 -6.69 -6.60
N ASP A 473 6.06 -6.85 -7.89
CA ASP A 473 6.34 -5.77 -8.83
C ASP A 473 5.04 -5.01 -9.15
N ALA A 474 4.95 -3.76 -8.71
CA ALA A 474 3.76 -2.89 -8.84
C ALA A 474 3.75 -2.10 -10.17
N ASP A 475 4.81 -2.20 -10.98
CA ASP A 475 4.99 -1.36 -12.16
C ASP A 475 4.03 -1.71 -13.31
N ALA A 476 3.58 -2.98 -13.41
CA ALA A 476 2.63 -3.40 -14.45
C ALA A 476 1.21 -2.85 -14.24
N PHE A 477 0.78 -2.68 -12.98
CA PHE A 477 -0.57 -2.21 -12.62
C PHE A 477 -0.72 -0.69 -12.81
N LEU A 478 0.35 0.07 -12.59
CA LEU A 478 0.37 1.53 -12.76
C LEU A 478 0.11 1.97 -14.21
N ALA A 479 0.52 1.16 -15.19
CA ALA A 479 0.26 1.42 -16.60
C ALA A 479 -1.22 1.22 -16.99
N GLU A 480 -1.95 0.36 -16.28
CA GLU A 480 -3.36 0.04 -16.56
C GLU A 480 -4.32 1.10 -15.99
N LEU A 481 -3.96 1.71 -14.86
CA LEU A 481 -4.73 2.80 -14.21
C LEU A 481 -4.65 4.15 -14.94
N GLN A 482 -3.72 4.33 -15.88
CA GLN A 482 -3.59 5.55 -16.69
C GLN A 482 -4.51 5.57 -17.93
N ALA A 483 -5.45 4.63 -18.04
CA ALA A 483 -6.27 4.46 -19.23
C ALA A 483 -7.12 5.68 -19.60
N LEU A 484 -7.25 5.89 -20.91
CA LEU A 484 -7.99 6.99 -21.52
C LEU A 484 -9.50 6.80 -21.35
N SER A 485 -10.19 7.83 -20.84
CA SER A 485 -11.65 7.85 -20.75
C SER A 485 -12.25 8.65 -21.90
N VAL A 486 -13.42 8.24 -22.40
CA VAL A 486 -14.14 8.99 -23.44
C VAL A 486 -14.36 10.44 -22.98
N GLY A 487 -13.94 11.40 -23.80
CA GLY A 487 -13.96 12.82 -23.46
C GLY A 487 -12.61 13.39 -23.02
N ASP A 488 -11.63 12.55 -22.70
CA ASP A 488 -10.27 12.99 -22.38
C ASP A 488 -9.64 13.76 -23.56
N LEU A 489 -8.78 14.72 -23.23
CA LEU A 489 -7.98 15.42 -24.20
C LEU A 489 -6.72 14.59 -24.50
N ILE A 490 -6.43 14.43 -25.79
CA ILE A 490 -5.28 13.68 -26.30
C ILE A 490 -4.49 14.57 -27.25
N VAL A 491 -3.17 14.44 -27.20
CA VAL A 491 -2.25 15.11 -28.13
C VAL A 491 -1.81 14.10 -29.17
N HIS A 492 -2.09 14.41 -30.44
CA HIS A 492 -1.46 13.74 -31.57
C HIS A 492 -0.17 14.46 -31.96
N THR A 493 0.93 13.72 -32.09
CA THR A 493 2.27 14.26 -32.36
C THR A 493 2.32 15.23 -33.56
N GLU A 494 1.53 14.98 -34.62
CA GLU A 494 1.47 15.83 -35.83
C GLU A 494 0.27 16.79 -35.91
N HIS A 495 -0.82 16.52 -35.18
CA HIS A 495 -2.10 17.22 -35.40
C HIS A 495 -2.56 18.03 -34.19
N GLY A 496 -1.89 17.89 -33.04
CA GLY A 496 -2.16 18.65 -31.84
C GLY A 496 -3.29 18.08 -31.00
N ILE A 497 -3.91 18.95 -30.19
CA ILE A 497 -4.86 18.58 -29.14
C ILE A 497 -6.23 18.29 -29.76
N GLY A 498 -6.68 17.05 -29.59
CA GLY A 498 -8.00 16.56 -29.95
C GLY A 498 -8.73 15.96 -28.73
N LYS A 499 -10.02 15.73 -28.89
CA LYS A 499 -10.87 15.09 -27.89
C LYS A 499 -11.07 13.62 -28.25
N TYR A 500 -10.83 12.71 -27.31
CA TYR A 500 -11.06 11.28 -27.50
C TYR A 500 -12.55 10.94 -27.50
N LEU A 501 -13.02 10.24 -28.53
CA LEU A 501 -14.41 9.82 -28.67
C LEU A 501 -14.62 8.30 -28.47
N GLY A 502 -13.54 7.51 -28.39
CA GLY A 502 -13.60 6.05 -28.26
C GLY A 502 -12.87 5.31 -29.38
N LEU A 503 -13.12 4.01 -29.47
CA LEU A 503 -12.67 3.16 -30.58
C LEU A 503 -13.79 2.99 -31.60
N GLU A 504 -13.46 3.10 -32.88
CA GLU A 504 -14.38 2.84 -33.98
C GLU A 504 -13.71 1.88 -35.00
N PRO A 505 -14.37 0.76 -35.36
CA PRO A 505 -13.83 -0.15 -36.36
C PRO A 505 -14.03 0.40 -37.78
N ILE A 506 -12.94 0.75 -38.45
CA ILE A 506 -12.93 1.31 -39.81
C ILE A 506 -12.60 0.22 -40.83
N ALA A 507 -13.26 0.24 -41.99
CA ALA A 507 -13.01 -0.70 -43.07
C ALA A 507 -11.76 -0.30 -43.88
N VAL A 508 -10.75 -1.19 -43.92
CA VAL A 508 -9.57 -1.10 -44.78
C VAL A 508 -9.63 -2.25 -45.78
N GLY A 509 -9.96 -1.94 -47.04
CA GLY A 509 -10.23 -2.96 -48.05
C GLY A 509 -11.51 -3.74 -47.75
N LYS A 510 -11.39 -5.02 -47.39
CA LYS A 510 -12.53 -5.87 -46.96
C LYS A 510 -12.54 -6.15 -45.46
N SER A 511 -11.45 -5.82 -44.77
CA SER A 511 -11.26 -6.13 -43.36
C SER A 511 -11.48 -4.89 -42.49
N LYS A 512 -11.79 -5.10 -41.20
CA LYS A 512 -11.97 -4.02 -40.23
C LYS A 512 -10.71 -3.87 -39.37
N HIS A 513 -10.31 -2.63 -39.13
CA HIS A 513 -9.24 -2.25 -38.21
C HIS A 513 -9.85 -1.39 -37.11
N ASP A 514 -9.46 -1.63 -35.86
CA ASP A 514 -9.82 -0.69 -34.80
C ASP A 514 -9.03 0.60 -34.97
N CYS A 515 -9.74 1.73 -34.89
CA CYS A 515 -9.13 3.05 -34.92
C CYS A 515 -9.56 3.85 -33.69
N VAL A 516 -8.60 4.54 -33.08
CA VAL A 516 -8.85 5.58 -32.09
C VAL A 516 -9.49 6.78 -32.79
N GLN A 517 -10.68 7.16 -32.36
CA GLN A 517 -11.41 8.31 -32.90
C GLN A 517 -11.12 9.57 -32.09
N LEU A 518 -10.61 10.60 -32.76
CA LEU A 518 -10.39 11.93 -32.19
C LEU A 518 -11.25 12.98 -32.89
N GLU A 519 -11.81 13.90 -32.11
CA GLU A 519 -12.50 15.09 -32.58
C GLU A 519 -11.61 16.34 -32.41
N TYR A 520 -11.56 17.16 -33.45
CA TYR A 520 -10.84 18.41 -33.49
C TYR A 520 -11.79 19.61 -33.62
N ARG A 521 -11.24 20.81 -33.51
CA ARG A 521 -12.03 22.05 -33.59
C ARG A 521 -12.76 22.16 -34.92
N GLY A 522 -14.07 22.32 -34.86
CA GLY A 522 -14.95 22.39 -36.03
C GLY A 522 -15.72 21.09 -36.29
N GLY A 523 -15.54 20.06 -35.46
CA GLY A 523 -16.20 18.77 -35.60
C GLY A 523 -15.48 17.81 -36.55
N ASP A 524 -14.30 18.20 -37.04
CA ASP A 524 -13.46 17.36 -37.89
C ASP A 524 -12.96 16.14 -37.09
N LYS A 525 -13.01 14.96 -37.70
CA LYS A 525 -12.63 13.71 -37.06
C LYS A 525 -11.36 13.12 -37.67
N LEU A 526 -10.48 12.62 -36.81
CA LEU A 526 -9.29 11.85 -37.20
C LEU A 526 -9.40 10.43 -36.65
N PHE A 527 -9.09 9.45 -37.50
CA PHE A 527 -9.09 8.03 -37.15
C PHE A 527 -7.66 7.51 -37.21
N ILE A 528 -7.16 7.03 -36.08
CA ILE A 528 -5.77 6.58 -35.94
C ILE A 528 -5.80 5.07 -35.73
N PRO A 529 -5.19 4.27 -36.60
CA PRO A 529 -5.11 2.82 -36.41
C PRO A 529 -4.44 2.49 -35.07
N VAL A 530 -4.96 1.48 -34.36
CA VAL A 530 -4.45 1.04 -33.05
C VAL A 530 -2.99 0.58 -33.08
N GLU A 531 -2.51 0.12 -34.23
CA GLU A 531 -1.09 -0.19 -34.48
C GLU A 531 -0.19 1.05 -34.55
N ASN A 532 -0.75 2.27 -34.53
CA ASN A 532 -0.02 3.53 -34.48
C ASN A 532 -0.39 4.36 -33.25
N ILE A 533 -0.88 3.72 -32.17
CA ILE A 533 -1.24 4.43 -30.92
C ILE A 533 -0.06 5.15 -30.26
N ASP A 534 1.18 4.80 -30.62
CA ASP A 534 2.42 5.43 -30.15
C ASP A 534 2.52 6.93 -30.49
N VAL A 535 1.75 7.41 -31.46
CA VAL A 535 1.71 8.84 -31.82
C VAL A 535 0.84 9.68 -30.87
N LEU A 536 0.13 9.02 -29.95
CA LEU A 536 -0.82 9.61 -29.02
C LEU A 536 -0.26 9.72 -27.60
N SER A 537 -0.42 10.90 -27.03
CA SER A 537 -0.08 11.18 -25.64
C SER A 537 -1.28 11.76 -24.92
N ARG A 538 -1.49 11.38 -23.67
CA ARG A 538 -2.56 11.92 -22.83
C ARG A 538 -2.26 13.38 -22.49
N TYR A 539 -3.28 14.23 -22.57
CA TYR A 539 -3.19 15.62 -22.15
C TYR A 539 -3.81 15.84 -20.76
N GLY A 540 -4.98 15.25 -20.49
CA GLY A 540 -5.69 15.36 -19.20
C GLY A 540 -7.22 15.28 -19.36
N SER A 541 -7.95 15.36 -18.25
CA SER A 541 -9.42 15.34 -18.21
C SER A 541 -10.05 16.68 -18.61
N SER A 542 -11.29 16.63 -19.11
CA SER A 542 -12.00 17.72 -19.78
C SER A 542 -12.45 18.92 -18.93
N GLU A 543 -11.95 19.10 -17.70
CA GLU A 543 -12.47 20.12 -16.76
C GLU A 543 -11.93 21.54 -17.00
N GLU A 544 -10.85 21.70 -17.77
CA GLU A 544 -10.27 23.02 -18.05
C GLU A 544 -10.47 23.47 -19.51
N ALA A 545 -10.67 24.78 -19.70
CA ALA A 545 -10.99 25.44 -20.98
C ALA A 545 -9.80 25.47 -21.96
N VAL A 546 -9.37 24.31 -22.45
CA VAL A 546 -8.35 24.17 -23.50
C VAL A 546 -9.02 24.14 -24.87
N GLN A 547 -8.56 24.98 -25.80
CA GLN A 547 -9.09 24.98 -27.17
C GLN A 547 -8.49 23.83 -27.99
N LEU A 548 -9.36 23.04 -28.64
CA LEU A 548 -8.95 22.02 -29.60
C LEU A 548 -8.22 22.66 -30.80
N ASP A 549 -7.26 21.93 -31.36
CA ASP A 549 -6.56 22.31 -32.59
C ASP A 549 -7.43 22.06 -33.84
N ARG A 550 -7.03 22.62 -34.99
CA ARG A 550 -7.64 22.34 -36.29
C ARG A 550 -6.76 21.36 -37.07
N LEU A 551 -7.38 20.34 -37.68
CA LEU A 551 -6.71 19.40 -38.57
C LEU A 551 -6.08 20.14 -39.76
N GLY A 552 -4.80 19.84 -40.03
CA GLY A 552 -4.02 20.48 -41.10
C GLY A 552 -3.60 21.94 -40.83
N GLY A 553 -3.84 22.49 -39.64
CA GLY A 553 -3.42 23.85 -39.28
C GLY A 553 -1.93 23.96 -38.96
N GLU A 554 -1.26 25.03 -39.42
CA GLU A 554 0.15 25.29 -39.10
C GLU A 554 0.42 25.68 -37.64
N ALA A 555 -0.63 26.04 -36.88
CA ALA A 555 -0.50 26.55 -35.52
C ALA A 555 0.16 25.54 -34.57
N TRP A 556 -0.22 24.25 -34.67
CA TRP A 556 0.40 23.17 -33.89
C TRP A 556 1.88 23.01 -34.22
N GLN A 557 2.22 22.95 -35.52
CA GLN A 557 3.60 22.76 -35.97
C GLN A 557 4.51 23.91 -35.52
N LYS A 558 4.03 25.16 -35.59
CA LYS A 558 4.75 26.33 -35.05
C LYS A 558 4.94 26.25 -33.53
N ARG A 559 3.91 25.82 -32.78
CA ARG A 559 4.01 25.62 -31.32
C ARG A 559 5.01 24.52 -30.97
N ARG A 560 4.95 23.36 -31.64
CA ARG A 560 5.88 22.23 -31.46
C ARG A 560 7.32 22.60 -31.80
N ALA A 561 7.56 23.31 -32.91
CA ALA A 561 8.90 23.75 -33.30
C ALA A 561 9.51 24.71 -32.27
N ARG A 562 8.75 25.74 -31.85
CA ARG A 562 9.16 26.69 -30.81
C ARG A 562 9.46 26.00 -29.48
N LEU A 563 8.66 25.00 -29.13
CA LEU A 563 8.89 24.19 -27.94
C LEU A 563 10.15 23.34 -28.07
N LYS A 564 10.38 22.68 -29.21
CA LYS A 564 11.57 21.86 -29.48
C LYS A 564 12.85 22.68 -29.33
N GLU A 565 12.92 23.88 -29.92
CA GLU A 565 14.06 24.79 -29.77
C GLU A 565 14.30 25.15 -28.29
N ARG A 566 13.23 25.41 -27.54
CA ARG A 566 13.33 25.76 -26.13
C ARG A 566 13.74 24.57 -25.26
N ILE A 567 13.21 23.38 -25.54
CA ILE A 567 13.62 22.14 -24.86
C ILE A 567 15.09 21.84 -25.14
N GLN A 568 15.58 22.05 -26.36
CA GLN A 568 17.00 21.92 -26.68
C GLN A 568 17.86 22.92 -25.90
N ALA A 569 17.43 24.17 -25.77
CA ALA A 569 18.11 25.16 -24.93
C ALA A 569 18.13 24.74 -23.45
N ILE A 570 16.99 24.29 -22.91
CA ILE A 570 16.86 23.78 -21.53
C ILE A 570 17.76 22.56 -21.32
N ALA A 571 17.75 21.59 -22.24
CA ALA A 571 18.58 20.39 -22.18
C ALA A 571 20.08 20.75 -22.24
N GLY A 572 20.46 21.70 -23.09
CA GLY A 572 21.83 22.22 -23.15
C GLY A 572 22.27 22.87 -21.85
N GLU A 573 21.43 23.71 -21.24
CA GLU A 573 21.72 24.33 -19.94
C GLU A 573 21.79 23.28 -18.81
N LEU A 574 20.87 22.30 -18.78
CA LEU A 574 20.88 21.21 -17.79
C LEU A 574 22.14 20.34 -17.94
N MET A 575 22.55 20.03 -19.16
CA MET A 575 23.77 19.29 -19.44
C MET A 575 25.02 20.08 -19.04
N GLN A 576 25.08 21.39 -19.33
CA GLN A 576 26.18 22.23 -18.85
C GLN A 576 26.28 22.24 -17.32
N VAL A 577 25.15 22.31 -16.61
CA VAL A 577 25.12 22.22 -15.14
C VAL A 577 25.59 20.84 -14.65
N ALA A 578 25.10 19.76 -15.27
CA ALA A 578 25.49 18.39 -14.92
C ALA A 578 26.97 18.10 -15.23
N ALA A 579 27.48 18.57 -16.38
CA ALA A 579 28.88 18.44 -16.79
C ALA A 579 29.81 19.29 -15.93
N ALA A 580 29.46 20.56 -15.66
CA ALA A 580 30.19 21.41 -14.74
C ALA A 580 30.30 20.78 -13.34
N ARG A 581 29.28 20.02 -12.93
CA ARG A 581 29.26 19.30 -11.67
C ARG A 581 30.03 17.99 -11.71
N ALA A 582 29.98 17.22 -12.80
CA ALA A 582 30.76 15.99 -12.96
C ALA A 582 32.27 16.25 -12.98
N LEU A 583 32.69 17.45 -13.39
CA LEU A 583 34.08 17.91 -13.34
C LEU A 583 34.51 18.42 -11.95
N ARG A 584 33.56 18.70 -11.05
CA ARG A 584 33.84 19.11 -9.67
C ARG A 584 34.08 17.90 -8.79
N LYS A 585 35.04 18.05 -7.87
CA LYS A 585 35.36 17.04 -6.86
C LYS A 585 34.75 17.48 -5.55
N ALA A 586 34.12 16.55 -4.85
CA ALA A 586 33.69 16.72 -3.47
C ALA A 586 34.60 15.89 -2.54
N PRO A 587 34.65 16.19 -1.24
CA PRO A 587 35.31 15.33 -0.26
C PRO A 587 34.80 13.89 -0.36
N VAL A 588 35.71 12.91 -0.34
CA VAL A 588 35.34 11.50 -0.23
C VAL A 588 35.08 11.21 1.23
N LEU A 589 33.89 10.74 1.58
CA LEU A 589 33.48 10.47 2.95
C LEU A 589 33.27 8.97 3.10
N GLU A 590 34.30 8.27 3.56
CA GLU A 590 34.31 6.81 3.73
C GLU A 590 33.64 6.41 5.04
N VAL A 591 32.97 5.25 5.02
CA VAL A 591 32.36 4.67 6.22
C VAL A 591 33.40 3.91 7.04
N GLU A 592 33.76 4.45 8.21
CA GLU A 592 34.54 3.69 9.19
C GLU A 592 33.65 2.67 9.93
N GLU A 593 33.82 1.38 9.63
CA GLU A 593 32.94 0.30 10.14
C GLU A 593 32.80 0.27 11.67
N GLY A 594 33.87 0.53 12.42
CA GLY A 594 33.85 0.44 13.89
C GLY A 594 32.87 1.42 14.56
N PRO A 595 33.09 2.74 14.47
CA PRO A 595 32.18 3.76 14.99
C PRO A 595 30.79 3.69 14.36
N TYR A 596 30.71 3.35 13.06
CA TYR A 596 29.44 3.22 12.36
C TYR A 596 28.58 2.09 12.93
N ASN A 597 29.15 0.91 13.18
CA ASN A 597 28.42 -0.21 13.79
C ASN A 597 27.92 0.12 15.21
N GLN A 598 28.69 0.88 16.00
CA GLN A 598 28.23 1.35 17.31
C GLN A 598 27.04 2.32 17.21
N PHE A 599 27.02 3.15 16.16
CA PHE A 599 25.90 4.02 15.87
C PHE A 599 24.65 3.22 15.44
N LEU A 600 24.84 2.21 14.59
CA LEU A 600 23.78 1.29 14.17
C LEU A 600 23.17 0.53 15.36
N ASP A 601 23.99 0.07 16.30
CA ASP A 601 23.54 -0.73 17.46
C ASP A 601 22.57 0.01 18.39
N ARG A 602 22.65 1.34 18.41
CA ARG A 602 21.76 2.22 19.17
C ARG A 602 20.41 2.42 18.50
N PHE A 603 20.26 2.00 17.24
CA PHE A 603 18.97 2.02 16.56
C PHE A 603 18.10 0.86 17.08
N GLN A 604 16.90 1.20 17.52
CA GLN A 604 15.99 0.27 18.20
C GLN A 604 15.13 -0.54 17.22
N TYR A 605 15.10 -0.13 15.94
CA TYR A 605 14.23 -0.70 14.91
C TYR A 605 15.06 -1.45 13.86
N GLU A 606 14.44 -2.44 13.20
CA GLU A 606 14.99 -3.09 12.01
C GLU A 606 14.62 -2.28 10.76
N GLU A 607 15.59 -2.05 9.89
CA GLU A 607 15.42 -1.32 8.63
C GLU A 607 14.57 -2.11 7.63
N THR A 608 13.88 -1.40 6.74
CA THR A 608 13.19 -2.01 5.60
C THR A 608 14.13 -2.17 4.41
N ASP A 609 13.86 -3.13 3.51
CA ASP A 609 14.66 -3.32 2.28
C ASP A 609 14.74 -2.04 1.41
N ASP A 610 13.78 -1.12 1.55
CA ASP A 610 13.81 0.18 0.89
C ASP A 610 14.69 1.20 1.61
N GLN A 611 14.66 1.20 2.95
CA GLN A 611 15.56 2.01 3.77
C GLN A 611 17.00 1.59 3.54
N ASP A 612 17.29 0.28 3.55
CA ASP A 612 18.63 -0.25 3.31
C ASP A 612 19.17 0.19 1.95
N ARG A 613 18.34 0.11 0.90
CA ARG A 613 18.71 0.62 -0.44
C ARG A 613 18.96 2.12 -0.42
N ALA A 614 18.04 2.91 0.14
CA ALA A 614 18.21 4.36 0.19
C ALA A 614 19.46 4.78 1.00
N ILE A 615 19.79 4.04 2.07
CA ILE A 615 21.00 4.26 2.87
C ILE A 615 22.24 3.89 2.05
N ALA A 616 22.27 2.71 1.42
CA ALA A 616 23.38 2.26 0.60
C ALA A 616 23.65 3.23 -0.57
N ASP A 617 22.60 3.68 -1.25
CA ASP A 617 22.66 4.68 -2.31
C ASP A 617 23.30 6.00 -1.82
N VAL A 618 22.84 6.53 -0.68
CA VAL A 618 23.38 7.77 -0.09
C VAL A 618 24.84 7.60 0.31
N LEU A 619 25.21 6.49 0.94
CA LEU A 619 26.59 6.24 1.35
C LEU A 619 27.52 6.08 0.14
N SER A 620 27.07 5.36 -0.89
CA SER A 620 27.81 5.23 -2.15
C SER A 620 28.05 6.58 -2.84
N ASP A 621 27.09 7.51 -2.76
CA ASP A 621 27.27 8.85 -3.31
C ASP A 621 28.31 9.66 -2.54
N LEU A 622 28.32 9.54 -1.21
CA LEU A 622 29.29 10.20 -0.33
C LEU A 622 30.73 9.66 -0.55
N GLU A 623 30.86 8.39 -0.93
CA GLU A 623 32.14 7.75 -1.28
C GLU A 623 32.60 8.02 -2.73
N SER A 624 31.71 8.48 -3.60
CA SER A 624 31.97 8.60 -5.05
C SER A 624 33.02 9.66 -5.44
N GLY A 625 33.35 10.58 -4.53
CA GLY A 625 34.20 11.76 -4.78
C GLY A 625 33.55 12.83 -5.67
N LYS A 626 32.25 12.70 -5.98
CA LYS A 626 31.44 13.68 -6.70
C LYS A 626 30.41 14.31 -5.76
N PRO A 627 30.04 15.59 -5.94
CA PRO A 627 28.99 16.19 -5.12
C PRO A 627 27.66 15.43 -5.30
N MET A 628 27.06 14.96 -4.21
CA MET A 628 25.76 14.26 -4.18
C MET A 628 24.59 15.25 -4.36
N ASP A 629 23.52 14.87 -5.04
CA ASP A 629 22.21 15.58 -5.05
C ASP A 629 21.11 14.57 -5.19
N ARG A 630 20.76 13.97 -4.06
CA ARG A 630 19.80 12.88 -3.98
C ARG A 630 18.50 13.36 -3.35
N LEU A 631 17.40 12.94 -3.94
CA LEU A 631 16.07 13.06 -3.36
C LEU A 631 15.68 11.71 -2.74
N VAL A 632 15.43 11.71 -1.43
CA VAL A 632 14.83 10.56 -0.74
C VAL A 632 13.34 10.83 -0.55
N CYS A 633 12.53 10.08 -1.28
CA CYS A 633 11.08 10.17 -1.25
C CYS A 633 10.50 8.99 -0.48
N GLY A 634 9.58 9.24 0.44
CA GLY A 634 8.83 8.18 1.10
C GLY A 634 7.80 8.75 2.03
N ASP A 635 6.77 7.99 2.40
CA ASP A 635 5.69 8.54 3.22
C ASP A 635 6.20 9.08 4.58
N VAL A 636 5.42 9.98 5.19
CA VAL A 636 5.68 10.51 6.53
C VAL A 636 5.86 9.34 7.49
N GLY A 637 6.93 9.28 8.27
CA GLY A 637 7.17 8.18 9.22
C GLY A 637 7.84 6.93 8.63
N PHE A 638 8.19 6.88 7.35
CA PHE A 638 8.94 5.75 6.76
C PHE A 638 10.46 5.80 7.00
N GLY A 639 10.92 6.49 8.04
CA GLY A 639 12.34 6.50 8.40
C GLY A 639 13.27 7.34 7.52
N LYS A 640 12.74 8.32 6.76
CA LYS A 640 13.58 9.28 6.00
C LYS A 640 14.64 9.97 6.87
N THR A 641 14.27 10.30 8.11
CA THR A 641 15.19 10.92 9.08
C THR A 641 16.36 10.00 9.44
N GLU A 642 16.17 8.68 9.45
CA GLU A 642 17.24 7.72 9.74
C GLU A 642 18.28 7.71 8.60
N VAL A 643 17.85 7.82 7.34
CA VAL A 643 18.76 7.99 6.19
C VAL A 643 19.61 9.25 6.36
N ALA A 644 19.00 10.36 6.76
CA ALA A 644 19.70 11.61 7.02
C ALA A 644 20.64 11.56 8.24
N LEU A 645 20.24 10.89 9.31
CA LEU A 645 21.07 10.70 10.50
C LEU A 645 22.35 9.92 10.16
N ARG A 646 22.25 8.85 9.37
CA ARG A 646 23.42 8.07 8.93
C ARG A 646 24.35 8.88 8.03
N ALA A 647 23.79 9.60 7.07
CA ALA A 647 24.58 10.50 6.21
C ALA A 647 25.30 11.59 7.03
N ALA A 648 24.60 12.20 7.99
CA ALA A 648 25.17 13.20 8.88
C ALA A 648 26.27 12.62 9.79
N PHE A 649 26.09 11.40 10.30
CA PHE A 649 27.09 10.71 11.11
C PHE A 649 28.38 10.47 10.32
N VAL A 650 28.28 9.92 9.11
CA VAL A 650 29.45 9.65 8.25
C VAL A 650 30.17 10.94 7.90
N ALA A 651 29.44 11.99 7.51
CA ALA A 651 30.05 13.29 7.19
C ALA A 651 30.75 13.93 8.39
N ALA A 652 30.09 13.97 9.55
CA ALA A 652 30.62 14.59 10.77
C ALA A 652 31.82 13.84 11.35
N MET A 653 31.79 12.51 11.35
CA MET A 653 32.93 11.68 11.82
C MET A 653 34.16 11.79 10.91
N ASN A 654 33.96 12.11 9.62
CA ASN A 654 35.03 12.44 8.68
C ASN A 654 35.51 13.91 8.81
N GLY A 655 35.07 14.64 9.85
CA GLY A 655 35.49 16.01 10.15
C GLY A 655 34.85 17.10 9.28
N GLN A 656 33.80 16.78 8.52
CA GLN A 656 33.03 17.75 7.75
C GLN A 656 31.86 18.31 8.56
N GLN A 657 31.55 19.59 8.39
CA GLN A 657 30.36 20.20 8.99
C GLN A 657 29.09 19.83 8.20
N VAL A 658 27.99 19.62 8.94
CA VAL A 658 26.68 19.25 8.40
C VAL A 658 25.63 20.31 8.73
N ALA A 659 24.85 20.73 7.73
CA ALA A 659 23.74 21.66 7.92
C ALA A 659 22.38 20.96 7.65
N VAL A 660 21.51 20.94 8.66
CA VAL A 660 20.14 20.40 8.56
C VAL A 660 19.14 21.56 8.54
N VAL A 661 18.49 21.76 7.39
CA VAL A 661 17.62 22.91 7.14
C VAL A 661 16.16 22.46 7.08
N ALA A 662 15.34 22.97 8.01
CA ALA A 662 13.90 22.70 8.10
C ALA A 662 13.05 23.96 7.85
N PRO A 663 11.82 23.85 7.33
CA PRO A 663 11.03 25.02 6.93
C PRO A 663 10.40 25.77 8.11
N THR A 664 10.13 25.08 9.22
CA THR A 664 9.48 25.65 10.41
C THR A 664 10.36 25.51 11.65
N THR A 665 10.17 26.40 12.63
CA THR A 665 10.87 26.36 13.92
C THR A 665 10.60 25.07 14.68
N LEU A 666 9.37 24.55 14.58
CA LEU A 666 8.98 23.29 15.20
C LEU A 666 9.72 22.08 14.62
N LEU A 667 9.80 21.95 13.29
CA LEU A 667 10.56 20.87 12.66
C LEU A 667 12.06 20.99 12.97
N ALA A 668 12.61 22.22 12.98
CA ALA A 668 13.99 22.44 13.36
C ALA A 668 14.27 22.00 14.82
N ARG A 669 13.35 22.28 15.74
CA ARG A 669 13.43 21.82 17.13
C ARG A 669 13.36 20.29 17.22
N GLN A 670 12.42 19.67 16.50
CA GLN A 670 12.27 18.22 16.48
C GLN A 670 13.53 17.53 15.95
N HIS A 671 14.09 18.01 14.84
CA HIS A 671 15.36 17.50 14.31
C HIS A 671 16.50 17.71 15.31
N TYR A 672 16.58 18.86 15.97
CA TYR A 672 17.61 19.12 16.98
C TYR A 672 17.54 18.15 18.15
N GLU A 673 16.35 17.90 18.70
CA GLU A 673 16.13 16.93 19.79
C GLU A 673 16.49 15.51 19.34
N ASN A 674 16.02 15.09 18.16
CA ASN A 674 16.32 13.77 17.59
C ASN A 674 17.81 13.55 17.33
N PHE A 675 18.48 14.53 16.72
CA PHE A 675 19.92 14.47 16.48
C PHE A 675 20.67 14.43 17.81
N SER A 676 20.39 15.34 18.74
CA SER A 676 21.07 15.39 20.05
C SER A 676 20.96 14.07 20.81
N ALA A 677 19.78 13.42 20.80
CA ALA A 677 19.58 12.12 21.43
C ALA A 677 20.32 10.98 20.69
N ARG A 678 20.30 10.95 19.35
CA ARG A 678 20.94 9.88 18.57
C ARG A 678 22.47 9.94 18.60
N PHE A 679 23.04 11.15 18.67
CA PHE A 679 24.49 11.39 18.71
C PHE A 679 25.08 11.44 20.13
N GLU A 680 24.27 11.23 21.17
CA GLU A 680 24.74 11.24 22.55
C GLU A 680 25.88 10.22 22.76
N GLY A 681 26.99 10.62 23.40
CA GLY A 681 28.14 9.73 23.63
C GLY A 681 29.10 9.56 22.45
N PHE A 682 28.86 10.25 21.32
CA PHE A 682 29.86 10.44 20.27
C PHE A 682 30.55 11.81 20.43
N PRO A 683 31.78 11.99 19.93
CA PRO A 683 32.54 13.23 20.07
C PRO A 683 32.08 14.31 19.06
N LEU A 684 30.77 14.55 18.98
CA LEU A 684 30.17 15.50 18.01
C LEU A 684 29.37 16.59 18.73
N ASN A 685 29.61 17.84 18.35
CA ASN A 685 28.93 19.01 18.90
C ASN A 685 27.80 19.46 17.97
N ILE A 686 26.58 19.57 18.53
CA ILE A 686 25.38 19.93 17.79
C ILE A 686 24.87 21.30 18.21
N GLY A 687 24.81 22.24 17.26
CA GLY A 687 24.25 23.58 17.44
C GLY A 687 22.85 23.72 16.86
N ARG A 688 22.13 24.77 17.25
CA ARG A 688 20.82 25.11 16.68
C ARG A 688 20.66 26.58 16.32
N LEU A 689 19.99 26.85 15.21
CA LEU A 689 19.67 28.20 14.75
C LEU A 689 18.20 28.31 14.33
N SER A 690 17.39 28.94 15.18
CA SER A 690 15.99 29.21 14.88
C SER A 690 15.53 30.50 15.56
N ARG A 691 14.29 30.92 15.31
CA ARG A 691 13.70 32.11 15.94
C ARG A 691 13.53 31.96 17.46
N LEU A 692 13.40 30.72 17.95
CA LEU A 692 13.24 30.40 19.37
C LEU A 692 14.58 30.36 20.15
N VAL A 693 15.70 30.35 19.43
CA VAL A 693 17.03 30.31 20.05
C VAL A 693 17.37 31.69 20.59
N SER A 694 17.87 31.75 21.82
CA SER A 694 18.27 33.02 22.43
C SER A 694 19.36 33.73 21.61
N SER A 695 19.38 35.06 21.64
CA SER A 695 20.38 35.84 20.89
C SER A 695 21.82 35.54 21.31
N LYS A 696 22.03 35.09 22.55
CA LYS A 696 23.32 34.63 23.07
C LYS A 696 23.73 33.30 22.45
N GLU A 697 22.89 32.28 22.56
CA GLU A 697 23.14 30.94 22.02
C GLU A 697 23.30 30.96 20.48
N ALA A 698 22.52 31.78 19.78
CA ALA A 698 22.65 31.94 18.33
C ALA A 698 23.95 32.64 17.91
N LYS A 699 24.55 33.47 18.77
CA LYS A 699 25.88 34.06 18.52
C LYS A 699 26.99 33.04 18.78
N GLU A 700 26.89 32.30 19.88
CA GLU A 700 27.83 31.22 20.22
C GLU A 700 27.84 30.14 19.13
N THR A 701 26.67 29.74 18.63
CA THR A 701 26.55 28.77 17.55
C THR A 701 27.22 29.24 16.26
N ARG A 702 27.01 30.51 15.86
CA ARG A 702 27.65 31.06 14.66
C ARG A 702 29.17 31.15 14.79
N GLU A 703 29.67 31.54 15.95
CA GLU A 703 31.11 31.60 16.20
C GLU A 703 31.73 30.20 16.24
N GLY A 704 31.04 29.22 16.82
CA GLY A 704 31.45 27.82 16.82
C GLY A 704 31.50 27.23 15.41
N LEU A 705 30.51 27.52 14.55
CA LEU A 705 30.52 27.11 13.15
C LEU A 705 31.72 27.69 12.37
N ARG A 706 32.06 28.97 12.62
CA ARG A 706 33.20 29.64 11.99
C ARG A 706 34.55 29.06 12.43
N LYS A 707 34.66 28.62 13.69
CA LYS A 707 35.88 27.99 14.23
C LYS A 707 36.00 26.49 13.89
N GLY A 708 34.87 25.86 13.55
CA GLY A 708 34.75 24.42 13.40
C GLY A 708 34.60 23.68 14.73
N ASP A 709 34.14 24.37 15.79
CA ASP A 709 33.84 23.74 17.09
C ASP A 709 32.46 23.05 17.08
N ILE A 710 31.61 23.38 16.10
CA ILE A 710 30.29 22.77 15.89
C ILE A 710 30.32 21.96 14.60
N ASP A 711 30.03 20.66 14.73
CA ASP A 711 30.05 19.70 13.63
C ASP A 711 28.70 19.68 12.89
N ILE A 712 27.59 19.73 13.63
CA ILE A 712 26.24 19.68 13.05
C ILE A 712 25.43 20.89 13.50
N VAL A 713 24.79 21.60 12.56
CA VAL A 713 23.80 22.64 12.88
C VAL A 713 22.42 22.29 12.35
N VAL A 714 21.42 22.38 13.24
CA VAL A 714 20.01 22.18 12.89
C VAL A 714 19.25 23.49 13.01
N GLY A 715 18.46 23.85 12.01
CA GLY A 715 17.85 25.17 12.02
C GLY A 715 16.90 25.47 10.87
N THR A 716 16.33 26.67 10.92
CA THR A 716 15.46 27.17 9.85
C THR A 716 16.27 27.89 8.76
N HIS A 717 15.60 28.66 7.91
CA HIS A 717 16.24 29.59 6.97
C HIS A 717 17.26 30.56 7.63
N ALA A 718 17.27 30.68 8.95
CA ALA A 718 18.33 31.39 9.69
C ALA A 718 19.75 30.86 9.39
N ILE A 719 19.89 29.55 9.10
CA ILE A 719 21.17 28.97 8.67
C ILE A 719 21.64 29.60 7.36
N LEU A 720 20.73 29.86 6.43
CA LEU A 720 21.01 30.40 5.09
C LEU A 720 21.27 31.93 5.09
N SER A 721 21.28 32.56 6.27
CA SER A 721 21.55 33.99 6.39
C SER A 721 22.99 34.33 6.04
N LYS A 722 23.25 35.56 5.56
CA LYS A 722 24.62 36.05 5.28
C LYS A 722 25.53 36.09 6.52
N GLN A 723 24.98 35.95 7.72
CA GLN A 723 25.74 35.99 8.97
C GLN A 723 26.31 34.64 9.38
N THR A 724 25.93 33.56 8.69
CA THR A 724 26.38 32.20 9.00
C THR A 724 27.52 31.84 8.04
N GLU A 725 28.71 31.62 8.59
CA GLU A 725 29.89 31.18 7.87
C GLU A 725 30.34 29.83 8.42
N PHE A 726 30.66 28.89 7.52
CA PHE A 726 31.15 27.56 7.85
C PHE A 726 32.65 27.50 7.59
N LYS A 727 33.38 26.72 8.38
CA LYS A 727 34.80 26.44 8.16
C LYS A 727 34.99 25.40 7.05
N ASP A 728 34.23 24.31 7.11
CA ASP A 728 34.34 23.20 6.15
C ASP A 728 32.99 22.45 6.03
N LEU A 729 32.09 22.97 5.20
CA LEU A 729 30.75 22.41 5.02
C LEU A 729 30.77 21.28 3.97
N GLY A 730 30.54 20.05 4.39
CA GLY A 730 30.56 18.87 3.50
C GLY A 730 29.19 18.33 3.12
N LEU A 731 28.16 18.51 3.96
CA LEU A 731 26.81 17.98 3.69
C LEU A 731 25.71 18.96 4.09
N VAL A 732 24.73 19.13 3.21
CA VAL A 732 23.49 19.86 3.49
C VAL A 732 22.30 18.92 3.34
N ILE A 733 21.50 18.82 4.40
CA ILE A 733 20.26 18.06 4.46
C ILE A 733 19.09 19.04 4.46
N VAL A 734 18.19 18.91 3.49
CA VAL A 734 17.00 19.76 3.37
C VAL A 734 15.75 18.91 3.55
N ASP A 735 14.93 19.24 4.54
CA ASP A 735 13.65 18.57 4.78
C ASP A 735 12.49 19.42 4.26
N GLU A 736 11.52 18.81 3.56
CA GLU A 736 10.32 19.46 3.01
C GLU A 736 10.62 20.71 2.16
N GLU A 737 11.53 20.59 1.18
CA GLU A 737 12.00 21.66 0.27
C GLU A 737 10.84 22.50 -0.33
N GLN A 738 9.67 21.89 -0.55
CA GLN A 738 8.51 22.54 -1.14
C GLN A 738 8.01 23.76 -0.35
N ARG A 739 8.20 23.78 0.97
CA ARG A 739 7.72 24.87 1.84
C ARG A 739 8.65 26.09 1.90
N PHE A 740 9.82 26.04 1.24
CA PHE A 740 10.75 27.17 1.22
C PHE A 740 10.39 28.22 0.16
N GLY A 741 10.56 29.49 0.51
CA GLY A 741 10.42 30.63 -0.40
C GLY A 741 11.53 30.70 -1.45
N VAL A 742 11.30 31.50 -2.51
CA VAL A 742 12.18 31.61 -3.69
C VAL A 742 13.62 32.00 -3.33
N THR A 743 13.78 32.99 -2.45
CA THR A 743 15.10 33.48 -2.01
C THR A 743 15.93 32.41 -1.30
N HIS A 744 15.30 31.56 -0.49
CA HIS A 744 15.97 30.46 0.19
C HIS A 744 16.38 29.36 -0.79
N LYS A 745 15.52 29.07 -1.78
CA LYS A 745 15.80 28.09 -2.84
C LYS A 745 16.98 28.50 -3.70
N GLU A 746 17.09 29.77 -4.06
CA GLU A 746 18.26 30.30 -4.78
C GLU A 746 19.57 30.14 -3.97
N LYS A 747 19.51 30.37 -2.65
CA LYS A 747 20.69 30.18 -1.79
C LYS A 747 21.10 28.71 -1.70
N LEU A 748 20.14 27.79 -1.61
CA LEU A 748 20.39 26.35 -1.62
C LEU A 748 20.97 25.89 -2.96
N LYS A 749 20.50 26.44 -4.09
CA LYS A 749 21.08 26.15 -5.42
C LYS A 749 22.56 26.55 -5.52
N GLN A 750 22.94 27.69 -4.94
CA GLN A 750 24.35 28.11 -4.91
C GLN A 750 25.22 27.11 -4.13
N LEU A 751 24.72 26.56 -3.02
CA LEU A 751 25.43 25.58 -2.21
C LEU A 751 25.52 24.19 -2.89
N ARG A 752 24.53 23.83 -3.73
CA ARG A 752 24.51 22.54 -4.46
C ARG A 752 25.72 22.28 -5.36
N ALA A 753 26.44 23.32 -5.75
CA ALA A 753 27.53 23.20 -6.70
C ALA A 753 28.81 22.59 -6.08
N ASP A 754 29.00 22.72 -4.76
CA ASP A 754 30.26 22.43 -4.08
C ASP A 754 30.12 21.47 -2.89
N VAL A 755 28.89 21.13 -2.49
CA VAL A 755 28.59 20.40 -1.25
C VAL A 755 27.65 19.22 -1.55
N HIS A 756 27.76 18.13 -0.80
CA HIS A 756 26.79 17.03 -0.88
C HIS A 756 25.40 17.51 -0.43
N MET A 757 24.37 17.18 -1.19
CA MET A 757 23.01 17.64 -0.95
C MET A 757 22.05 16.45 -0.85
N LEU A 758 21.39 16.34 0.29
CA LEU A 758 20.37 15.33 0.55
C LEU A 758 19.03 16.05 0.77
N THR A 759 18.02 15.73 -0.03
CA THR A 759 16.67 16.29 0.16
C THR A 759 15.69 15.20 0.56
N LEU A 760 14.93 15.45 1.62
CA LEU A 760 13.90 14.55 2.13
C LEU A 760 12.51 15.11 1.81
N THR A 761 11.59 14.26 1.36
CA THR A 761 10.20 14.69 1.12
C THR A 761 9.20 13.55 1.28
N ALA A 762 7.99 13.89 1.74
CA ALA A 762 6.86 12.95 1.82
C ALA A 762 6.10 12.80 0.50
N THR A 763 5.99 13.90 -0.25
CA THR A 763 5.34 13.95 -1.56
C THR A 763 6.23 14.77 -2.46
N PRO A 764 6.91 14.17 -3.46
CA PRO A 764 7.87 14.89 -4.26
C PRO A 764 7.16 15.99 -5.04
N ILE A 765 7.81 17.16 -5.14
CA ILE A 765 7.29 18.25 -5.96
C ILE A 765 7.23 17.75 -7.40
N PRO A 766 6.13 17.97 -8.14
CA PRO A 766 6.00 17.67 -9.56
C PRO A 766 7.27 17.96 -10.40
N ARG A 767 7.87 19.16 -10.22
CA ARG A 767 9.14 19.56 -10.86
C ARG A 767 10.34 18.71 -10.48
N THR A 768 10.46 18.39 -9.19
CA THR A 768 11.58 17.63 -8.65
C THR A 768 11.49 16.17 -9.03
N LEU A 769 10.27 15.62 -9.05
CA LEU A 769 9.98 14.30 -9.59
C LEU A 769 10.33 14.24 -11.08
N GLN A 770 9.95 15.25 -11.86
CA GLN A 770 10.30 15.33 -13.28
C GLN A 770 11.82 15.32 -13.53
N MET A 771 12.61 16.08 -12.76
CA MET A 771 14.08 16.08 -12.87
C MET A 771 14.71 14.74 -12.47
N ALA A 772 14.09 14.04 -11.52
CA ALA A 772 14.51 12.70 -11.14
C ALA A 772 14.21 11.67 -12.23
N MET A 773 13.01 11.74 -12.83
CA MET A 773 12.59 10.85 -13.91
C MET A 773 13.45 11.01 -15.16
N THR A 774 13.96 12.21 -15.46
CA THR A 774 14.88 12.44 -16.58
C THR A 774 16.35 12.05 -16.30
N GLY A 775 16.63 11.50 -15.11
CA GLY A 775 17.97 11.04 -14.71
C GLY A 775 18.97 12.17 -14.38
N LEU A 776 18.51 13.41 -14.26
CA LEU A 776 19.34 14.57 -13.90
C LEU A 776 19.52 14.74 -12.38
N ARG A 777 18.62 14.15 -11.59
CA ARG A 777 18.68 14.09 -10.13
C ARG A 777 18.49 12.65 -9.69
N GLU A 778 19.29 12.20 -8.73
CA GLU A 778 19.17 10.82 -8.24
C GLU A 778 18.01 10.70 -7.25
N LEU A 779 17.25 9.61 -7.33
CA LEU A 779 16.03 9.39 -6.54
C LEU A 779 16.08 8.03 -5.88
N SER A 780 15.87 8.01 -4.57
CA SER A 780 15.63 6.77 -3.82
C SER A 780 14.22 6.82 -3.20
N THR A 781 13.44 5.77 -3.41
CA THR A 781 12.06 5.67 -2.92
C THR A 781 11.95 4.71 -1.73
N ILE A 782 11.26 5.14 -0.68
CA ILE A 782 10.92 4.34 0.48
C ILE A 782 9.41 4.16 0.49
N GLN A 783 8.96 2.97 0.09
CA GLN A 783 7.54 2.61 -0.01
C GLN A 783 7.10 1.67 1.11
N THR A 784 8.05 0.96 1.71
CA THR A 784 7.77 -0.02 2.75
C THR A 784 7.66 0.66 4.12
N PRO A 785 6.51 0.58 4.82
CA PRO A 785 6.37 1.15 6.16
C PRO A 785 7.22 0.40 7.21
N PRO A 786 7.60 1.07 8.32
CA PRO A 786 8.20 0.41 9.49
C PRO A 786 7.22 -0.52 10.21
N VAL A 787 7.77 -1.45 11.01
CA VAL A 787 7.06 -2.59 11.63
C VAL A 787 5.82 -2.19 12.46
N ASP A 788 5.90 -1.10 13.22
CA ASP A 788 4.83 -0.65 14.12
C ASP A 788 3.73 0.17 13.44
N ARG A 789 3.90 0.50 12.16
CA ARG A 789 2.95 1.38 11.50
C ARG A 789 1.76 0.57 11.01
N LEU A 790 0.71 0.56 11.82
CA LEU A 790 -0.60 0.08 11.40
C LEU A 790 -1.21 1.05 10.38
N ALA A 791 -1.88 0.50 9.37
CA ALA A 791 -2.61 1.32 8.40
C ALA A 791 -3.68 2.15 9.12
N VAL A 792 -3.76 3.44 8.75
CA VAL A 792 -4.79 4.34 9.25
C VAL A 792 -6.11 3.90 8.67
N ARG A 793 -7.04 3.45 9.53
CA ARG A 793 -8.36 3.04 9.08
C ARG A 793 -9.16 4.29 8.71
N THR A 794 -9.57 4.37 7.45
CA THR A 794 -10.23 5.55 6.90
C THR A 794 -11.71 5.27 6.71
N TYR A 795 -12.56 6.12 7.29
CA TYR A 795 -14.01 6.08 7.12
C TYR A 795 -14.44 7.27 6.27
N VAL A 796 -15.21 7.02 5.22
CA VAL A 796 -15.88 8.05 4.42
C VAL A 796 -17.36 8.02 4.78
N MET A 797 -17.87 9.10 5.37
CA MET A 797 -19.25 9.14 5.85
C MET A 797 -19.81 10.56 5.97
N GLU A 798 -21.11 10.66 6.16
CA GLU A 798 -21.74 11.92 6.58
C GLU A 798 -21.29 12.30 8.00
N TRP A 799 -21.26 13.61 8.30
CA TRP A 799 -21.05 14.08 9.66
C TRP A 799 -22.17 13.56 10.58
N ASP A 800 -21.81 12.69 11.53
CA ASP A 800 -22.69 12.17 12.58
C ASP A 800 -22.12 12.55 13.94
N ASP A 801 -22.86 13.38 14.68
CA ASP A 801 -22.41 13.97 15.94
C ASP A 801 -22.03 12.91 16.99
N MET A 802 -22.73 11.78 16.99
CA MET A 802 -22.48 10.69 17.93
C MET A 802 -21.16 9.99 17.62
N VAL A 803 -20.93 9.67 16.33
CA VAL A 803 -19.69 9.03 15.87
C VAL A 803 -18.49 9.95 16.10
N MET A 804 -18.65 11.26 15.88
CA MET A 804 -17.58 12.23 16.16
C MET A 804 -17.28 12.33 17.66
N ARG A 805 -18.31 12.40 18.52
CA ARG A 805 -18.14 12.43 19.99
C ARG A 805 -17.38 11.19 20.47
N GLU A 806 -17.78 10.02 20.01
CA GLU A 806 -17.11 8.77 20.41
C GLU A 806 -15.70 8.63 19.87
N ALA A 807 -15.45 9.04 18.62
CA ALA A 807 -14.11 9.02 18.06
C ALA A 807 -13.14 9.82 18.96
N LEU A 808 -13.59 10.97 19.47
CA LEU A 808 -12.84 11.83 20.38
C LEU A 808 -12.74 11.23 21.79
N LEU A 809 -13.83 10.72 22.36
CA LEU A 809 -13.82 10.10 23.70
C LEU A 809 -13.00 8.81 23.75
N ARG A 810 -13.10 7.97 22.72
CA ARG A 810 -12.27 6.76 22.58
C ARG A 810 -10.79 7.11 22.57
N GLU A 811 -10.41 8.17 21.86
CA GLU A 811 -9.03 8.66 21.88
C GLU A 811 -8.62 9.19 23.26
N HIS A 812 -9.49 9.99 23.88
CA HIS A 812 -9.23 10.56 25.19
C HIS A 812 -9.06 9.48 26.28
N HIS A 813 -9.95 8.48 26.32
CA HIS A 813 -9.88 7.38 27.29
C HIS A 813 -8.66 6.49 27.12
N ARG A 814 -8.13 6.35 25.89
CA ARG A 814 -6.84 5.67 25.65
C ARG A 814 -5.62 6.56 25.91
N GLY A 815 -5.81 7.77 26.43
CA GLY A 815 -4.74 8.72 26.75
C GLY A 815 -4.03 9.31 25.52
N GLY A 816 -4.70 9.29 24.37
CA GLY A 816 -4.21 9.88 23.13
C GLY A 816 -4.78 11.27 22.84
N GLN A 817 -4.44 11.82 21.68
CA GLN A 817 -4.88 13.13 21.21
C GLN A 817 -5.53 13.05 19.83
N SER A 818 -6.41 14.00 19.50
CA SER A 818 -7.09 14.04 18.20
C SER A 818 -6.90 15.35 17.45
N PHE A 819 -6.95 15.27 16.12
CA PHE A 819 -7.05 16.42 15.24
C PHE A 819 -8.47 16.58 14.71
N ILE A 820 -8.99 17.81 14.69
CA ILE A 820 -10.15 18.18 13.87
C ILE A 820 -9.69 19.22 12.86
N VAL A 821 -9.79 18.88 11.58
CA VAL A 821 -9.33 19.75 10.48
C VAL A 821 -10.52 20.31 9.73
N VAL A 822 -10.62 21.63 9.67
CA VAL A 822 -11.65 22.34 8.89
C VAL A 822 -11.05 23.02 7.65
N PRO A 823 -11.80 23.12 6.54
CA PRO A 823 -11.27 23.71 5.31
C PRO A 823 -11.14 25.24 5.41
N ARG A 824 -12.02 25.91 6.18
CA ARG A 824 -12.05 27.37 6.30
C ARG A 824 -12.12 27.82 7.75
N ILE A 825 -11.59 29.01 8.03
CA ILE A 825 -11.64 29.64 9.35
C ILE A 825 -13.09 29.89 9.79
N SER A 826 -13.99 30.21 8.85
CA SER A 826 -15.42 30.38 9.12
C SER A 826 -16.12 29.14 9.67
N ASP A 827 -15.55 27.95 9.43
CA ASP A 827 -16.12 26.69 9.90
C ASP A 827 -15.63 26.36 11.34
N MET A 828 -14.65 27.10 11.90
CA MET A 828 -14.08 26.82 13.22
C MET A 828 -15.03 27.16 14.38
N ASP A 829 -15.78 28.26 14.29
CA ASP A 829 -16.65 28.71 15.38
C ASP A 829 -17.76 27.68 15.65
N ALA A 830 -18.43 27.21 14.59
CA ALA A 830 -19.47 26.20 14.70
C ALA A 830 -18.97 24.88 15.30
N ILE A 831 -17.76 24.44 14.93
CA ILE A 831 -17.15 23.22 15.49
C ILE A 831 -16.68 23.44 16.93
N SER A 832 -16.23 24.64 17.28
CA SER A 832 -15.86 24.99 18.66
C SER A 832 -17.06 24.96 19.59
N ASP A 833 -18.19 25.53 19.16
CA ASP A 833 -19.46 25.47 19.90
C ASP A 833 -19.93 24.02 20.05
N TRP A 834 -19.85 23.25 18.96
CA TRP A 834 -20.19 21.83 18.97
C TRP A 834 -19.34 21.03 19.97
N LEU A 835 -18.03 21.28 20.07
CA LEU A 835 -17.14 20.62 21.04
C LEU A 835 -17.52 20.96 22.49
N HIS A 836 -17.87 22.22 22.79
CA HIS A 836 -18.29 22.61 24.13
C HIS A 836 -19.61 21.94 24.54
N GLU A 837 -20.56 21.81 23.62
CA GLU A 837 -21.88 21.24 23.89
C GLU A 837 -21.85 19.70 23.92
N ASN A 838 -21.16 19.10 22.95
CA ASN A 838 -21.25 17.66 22.68
C ASN A 838 -20.06 16.87 23.20
N VAL A 839 -18.94 17.49 23.63
CA VAL A 839 -17.76 16.77 24.16
C VAL A 839 -17.11 17.53 25.33
N PRO A 840 -17.85 17.89 26.39
CA PRO A 840 -17.33 18.71 27.50
C PRO A 840 -16.20 18.04 28.31
N GLU A 841 -16.03 16.72 28.18
CA GLU A 841 -14.98 15.95 28.86
C GLU A 841 -13.57 16.24 28.32
N VAL A 842 -13.48 16.77 27.10
CA VAL A 842 -12.24 16.87 26.32
C VAL A 842 -11.79 18.34 26.25
N LYS A 843 -10.50 18.60 26.51
CA LYS A 843 -9.93 19.94 26.40
C LYS A 843 -9.43 20.18 24.98
N PHE A 844 -9.91 21.23 24.32
CA PHE A 844 -9.46 21.56 22.98
C PHE A 844 -8.77 22.93 22.89
N VAL A 845 -7.93 23.09 21.86
CA VAL A 845 -7.31 24.37 21.49
C VAL A 845 -7.48 24.59 19.99
N ALA A 846 -7.79 25.84 19.60
CA ALA A 846 -7.97 26.22 18.21
C ALA A 846 -6.72 26.90 17.63
N ALA A 847 -6.30 26.55 16.41
CA ALA A 847 -5.18 27.19 15.73
C ALA A 847 -5.43 27.38 14.22
N HIS A 848 -5.14 28.56 13.68
CA HIS A 848 -5.32 28.87 12.25
C HIS A 848 -4.23 29.81 11.71
N GLY A 849 -4.04 29.82 10.38
CA GLY A 849 -2.92 30.51 9.72
C GLY A 849 -2.96 32.05 9.73
N GLN A 850 -4.06 32.68 10.16
CA GLN A 850 -4.14 34.14 10.32
C GLN A 850 -3.63 34.64 11.68
N MET A 851 -3.39 33.73 12.63
CA MET A 851 -2.86 34.08 13.94
C MET A 851 -1.39 34.51 13.83
N GLY A 852 -0.93 35.31 14.79
CA GLY A 852 0.48 35.68 14.85
C GLY A 852 1.37 34.45 15.01
N ALA A 853 2.54 34.42 14.35
CA ALA A 853 3.43 33.25 14.38
C ALA A 853 3.78 32.76 15.80
N GLY A 854 3.93 33.69 16.77
CA GLY A 854 4.16 33.34 18.17
C GLY A 854 2.95 32.72 18.87
N GLU A 855 1.73 33.14 18.54
CA GLU A 855 0.49 32.60 19.13
C GLU A 855 0.20 31.18 18.61
N ILE A 856 0.39 30.94 17.31
CA ILE A 856 0.31 29.59 16.74
C ILE A 856 1.32 28.69 17.46
N GLU A 857 2.57 29.13 17.56
CA GLU A 857 3.65 28.35 18.18
C GLU A 857 3.37 28.03 19.66
N GLU A 858 2.81 28.96 20.43
CA GLU A 858 2.38 28.74 21.82
C GLU A 858 1.29 27.67 21.92
N ARG A 859 0.23 27.79 21.12
CA ARG A 859 -0.89 26.82 21.13
C ARG A 859 -0.45 25.44 20.66
N MET A 860 0.39 25.38 19.64
CA MET A 860 0.97 24.13 19.14
C MET A 860 1.89 23.48 20.17
N SER A 861 2.71 24.27 20.88
CA SER A 861 3.56 23.77 21.97
C SER A 861 2.72 23.25 23.14
N ALA A 862 1.64 23.95 23.50
CA ALA A 862 0.74 23.49 24.55
C ALA A 862 0.04 22.17 24.19
N PHE A 863 -0.36 22.00 22.93
CA PHE A 863 -0.88 20.73 22.44
C PHE A 863 0.19 19.62 22.48
N TYR A 864 1.44 19.93 22.10
CA TYR A 864 2.56 18.99 22.19
C TYR A 864 2.86 18.54 23.63
N GLU A 865 2.79 19.44 24.60
CA GLU A 865 2.95 19.19 26.03
C GLU A 865 1.74 18.47 26.67
N ARG A 866 0.77 18.01 25.86
CA ARG A 866 -0.47 17.32 26.31
C ARG A 866 -1.32 18.14 27.29
N LYS A 867 -1.28 19.48 27.17
CA LYS A 867 -2.21 20.35 27.93
C LYS A 867 -3.64 20.31 27.39
N TYR A 868 -3.78 19.89 26.13
CA TYR A 868 -5.05 19.77 25.41
C TYR A 868 -5.12 18.41 24.70
N ASP A 869 -6.32 17.85 24.65
CA ASP A 869 -6.64 16.55 24.04
C ASP A 869 -6.92 16.68 22.54
N VAL A 870 -7.53 17.81 22.13
CA VAL A 870 -7.94 18.05 20.73
C VAL A 870 -7.34 19.35 20.17
N LEU A 871 -6.78 19.26 18.97
CA LEU A 871 -6.40 20.42 18.17
C LEU A 871 -7.42 20.65 17.06
N LEU A 872 -8.19 21.72 17.18
CA LEU A 872 -9.07 22.22 16.13
C LEU A 872 -8.27 23.17 15.24
N ALA A 873 -8.05 22.80 13.98
CA ALA A 873 -7.18 23.58 13.11
C ALA A 873 -7.62 23.60 11.65
N THR A 874 -7.06 24.54 10.88
CA THR A 874 -7.15 24.51 9.43
C THR A 874 -6.05 23.59 8.85
N THR A 875 -5.77 23.69 7.54
CA THR A 875 -4.65 22.98 6.88
C THR A 875 -3.26 23.29 7.44
N ILE A 876 -3.11 24.13 8.47
CA ILE A 876 -1.83 24.35 9.15
C ILE A 876 -1.24 23.06 9.75
N VAL A 877 -2.07 22.06 10.05
CA VAL A 877 -1.63 20.75 10.54
C VAL A 877 -0.82 19.99 9.49
N GLU A 878 -1.00 20.36 8.21
CA GLU A 878 -0.21 19.85 7.10
C GLU A 878 1.29 20.18 7.25
N SER A 879 1.65 21.27 7.95
CA SER A 879 3.05 21.63 8.22
C SER A 879 3.59 20.99 9.50
N GLY A 880 4.23 19.82 9.34
CA GLY A 880 5.38 19.46 10.19
C GLY A 880 5.08 19.11 11.65
N LEU A 881 3.84 18.74 11.98
CA LEU A 881 3.53 18.17 13.30
C LEU A 881 3.71 16.66 13.26
N ASP A 882 4.61 16.20 14.10
CA ASP A 882 4.83 14.80 14.41
C ASP A 882 4.45 14.56 15.87
N LEU A 883 3.25 14.05 16.08
CA LEU A 883 2.71 13.75 17.40
C LEU A 883 2.40 12.27 17.49
N PRO A 884 3.26 11.45 18.11
CA PRO A 884 3.01 10.03 18.31
C PRO A 884 1.73 9.74 19.12
N SER A 885 1.34 10.66 20.00
CA SER A 885 0.09 10.58 20.77
C SER A 885 -1.16 10.85 19.93
N ALA A 886 -1.04 11.46 18.75
CA ALA A 886 -2.18 11.79 17.92
C ALA A 886 -2.55 10.64 16.99
N ASN A 887 -3.63 9.92 17.32
CA ASN A 887 -4.02 8.70 16.61
C ASN A 887 -5.44 8.77 16.01
N THR A 888 -6.16 9.88 16.19
CA THR A 888 -7.45 10.11 15.52
C THR A 888 -7.44 11.46 14.79
N ILE A 889 -7.88 11.46 13.53
CA ILE A 889 -8.11 12.68 12.75
C ILE A 889 -9.53 12.70 12.20
N ILE A 890 -10.21 13.83 12.37
CA ILE A 890 -11.51 14.11 11.79
C ILE A 890 -11.32 15.24 10.78
N ILE A 891 -11.64 14.99 9.52
CA ILE A 891 -11.60 15.99 8.45
C ILE A 891 -13.04 16.41 8.17
N HIS A 892 -13.37 17.63 8.56
CA HIS A 892 -14.65 18.25 8.28
C HIS A 892 -14.72 18.66 6.80
N ARG A 893 -15.83 18.38 6.10
CA ARG A 893 -16.02 18.75 4.69
C ARG A 893 -14.88 18.29 3.76
N ALA A 894 -14.54 17.00 3.86
CA ALA A 894 -13.51 16.34 3.04
C ALA A 894 -13.79 16.44 1.52
N ASP A 895 -15.04 16.69 1.13
CA ASP A 895 -15.48 16.93 -0.25
C ASP A 895 -14.80 18.15 -0.92
N ILE A 896 -14.29 19.11 -0.13
CA ILE A 896 -13.67 20.34 -0.66
C ILE A 896 -12.15 20.19 -0.85
N PHE A 897 -11.51 19.23 -0.19
CA PHE A 897 -10.05 19.09 -0.20
C PHE A 897 -9.53 18.39 -1.46
N GLY A 898 -8.32 18.77 -1.89
CA GLY A 898 -7.60 18.02 -2.91
C GLY A 898 -7.12 16.66 -2.37
N LEU A 899 -6.93 15.69 -3.28
CA LEU A 899 -6.52 14.32 -2.95
C LEU A 899 -5.17 14.29 -2.19
N ALA A 900 -4.18 15.04 -2.68
CA ALA A 900 -2.87 15.15 -2.03
C ALA A 900 -2.95 15.75 -0.61
N GLN A 901 -3.85 16.72 -0.39
CA GLN A 901 -4.03 17.35 0.92
C GLN A 901 -4.66 16.36 1.91
N LEU A 902 -5.73 15.65 1.50
CA LEU A 902 -6.37 14.64 2.33
C LEU A 902 -5.39 13.53 2.71
N TYR A 903 -4.55 13.08 1.78
CA TYR A 903 -3.53 12.07 2.04
C TYR A 903 -2.47 12.57 3.04
N GLN A 904 -1.99 13.80 2.87
CA GLN A 904 -1.03 14.39 3.81
C GLN A 904 -1.62 14.57 5.20
N LEU A 905 -2.88 15.01 5.32
CA LEU A 905 -3.59 15.14 6.59
C LEU A 905 -3.80 13.77 7.25
N ARG A 906 -4.27 12.77 6.48
CA ARG A 906 -4.39 11.38 6.95
C ARG A 906 -3.06 10.84 7.48
N GLY A 907 -1.96 11.13 6.80
CA GLY A 907 -0.61 10.72 7.19
C GLY A 907 -0.07 11.38 8.47
N ARG A 908 -0.78 12.35 9.06
CA ARG A 908 -0.39 12.99 10.33
C ARG A 908 -0.71 12.13 11.55
N VAL A 909 -1.61 11.16 11.43
CA VAL A 909 -1.95 10.19 12.48
C VAL A 909 -1.41 8.79 12.16
N GLY A 910 -1.39 7.90 13.15
CA GLY A 910 -0.92 6.53 12.97
C GLY A 910 0.59 6.43 12.96
N ARG A 911 1.22 7.08 13.94
CA ARG A 911 2.67 7.04 14.18
C ARG A 911 3.06 6.20 15.39
N SER A 912 2.09 5.74 16.17
CA SER A 912 2.28 4.85 17.31
C SER A 912 1.96 3.39 16.96
N LYS A 913 2.24 2.47 17.88
CA LYS A 913 1.81 1.06 17.83
C LYS A 913 0.29 0.90 17.88
N LEU A 914 -0.44 1.96 18.25
CA LEU A 914 -1.90 1.94 18.33
C LEU A 914 -2.50 2.23 16.95
N ARG A 915 -3.57 1.49 16.62
CA ARG A 915 -4.30 1.72 15.37
C ARG A 915 -4.88 3.14 15.36
N ALA A 916 -4.65 3.84 14.26
CA ALA A 916 -5.16 5.17 14.02
C ALA A 916 -6.39 5.17 13.14
N TYR A 917 -7.20 6.21 13.30
CA TYR A 917 -8.48 6.38 12.63
C TYR A 917 -8.55 7.73 11.93
N ALA A 918 -9.02 7.73 10.68
CA ALA A 918 -9.30 8.94 9.91
C ALA A 918 -10.77 8.97 9.52
N TYR A 919 -11.48 10.01 9.92
CA TYR A 919 -12.88 10.22 9.58
C TYR A 919 -12.98 11.33 8.53
N LEU A 920 -13.23 10.95 7.28
CA LEU A 920 -13.46 11.85 6.16
C LEU A 920 -14.96 12.14 6.08
N THR A 921 -15.36 13.31 6.57
CA THR A 921 -16.78 13.66 6.68
C THR A 921 -17.24 14.63 5.60
N TYR A 922 -18.48 14.50 5.15
CA TYR A 922 -19.17 15.48 4.30
C TYR A 922 -20.50 15.89 4.94
N ALA A 923 -21.12 16.95 4.42
CA ALA A 923 -22.36 17.49 4.99
C ALA A 923 -23.54 16.51 4.82
N LYS A 924 -24.45 16.49 5.80
CA LYS A 924 -25.70 15.70 5.75
C LYS A 924 -26.50 16.07 4.48
N ASP A 925 -27.18 15.07 3.90
CA ASP A 925 -28.05 15.22 2.71
C ASP A 925 -27.38 15.85 1.48
N THR A 926 -26.04 15.76 1.37
CA THR A 926 -25.29 16.32 0.24
C THR A 926 -24.96 15.23 -0.77
N GLN A 927 -25.45 15.40 -2.00
CA GLN A 927 -25.04 14.54 -3.11
C GLN A 927 -23.64 14.93 -3.59
N LEU A 928 -22.69 14.00 -3.46
CA LEU A 928 -21.31 14.21 -3.90
C LEU A 928 -21.25 14.26 -5.44
N SER A 929 -20.29 15.01 -5.98
CA SER A 929 -19.94 14.89 -7.40
C SER A 929 -19.23 13.56 -7.65
N GLU A 930 -19.35 13.01 -8.86
CA GLU A 930 -18.70 11.74 -9.23
C GLU A 930 -17.18 11.76 -8.98
N VAL A 931 -16.55 12.92 -9.20
CA VAL A 931 -15.11 13.14 -8.93
C VAL A 931 -14.81 13.12 -7.43
N ALA A 932 -15.64 13.78 -6.60
CA ALA A 932 -15.45 13.80 -5.15
C ALA A 932 -15.69 12.41 -4.54
N GLU A 933 -16.70 11.69 -5.02
CA GLU A 933 -17.00 10.32 -4.61
C GLU A 933 -15.86 9.37 -4.95
N LYS A 934 -15.38 9.35 -6.21
CA LYS A 934 -14.21 8.55 -6.62
C LYS A 934 -12.98 8.89 -5.78
N ARG A 935 -12.70 10.19 -5.56
CA ARG A 935 -11.55 10.64 -4.77
C ARG A 935 -11.61 10.18 -3.32
N LEU A 936 -12.76 10.34 -2.66
CA LEU A 936 -12.95 9.91 -1.28
C LEU A 936 -12.93 8.38 -1.17
N LYS A 937 -13.55 7.69 -2.12
CA LYS A 937 -13.53 6.22 -2.21
C LYS A 937 -12.10 5.70 -2.32
N VAL A 938 -11.30 6.23 -3.24
CA VAL A 938 -9.87 5.89 -3.36
C VAL A 938 -9.15 6.09 -2.01
N LEU A 939 -9.39 7.20 -1.30
CA LEU A 939 -8.79 7.41 0.03
C LEU A 939 -9.27 6.44 1.11
N GLY A 940 -10.52 6.00 1.04
CA GLY A 940 -11.11 4.98 1.91
C GLY A 940 -10.56 3.58 1.65
N ASP A 941 -10.37 3.24 0.38
CA ASP A 941 -9.88 1.92 -0.07
C ASP A 941 -8.35 1.80 0.04
N LEU A 942 -7.63 2.91 0.19
CA LEU A 942 -6.19 2.96 0.45
C LEU A 942 -5.85 2.49 1.88
N ASP A 943 -6.07 1.20 2.14
CA ASP A 943 -5.71 0.48 3.36
C ASP A 943 -4.23 0.03 3.38
N SER A 944 -3.49 0.25 2.29
CA SER A 944 -2.05 -0.01 2.20
C SER A 944 -1.20 1.27 2.36
N LEU A 945 -0.16 1.16 3.16
CA LEU A 945 0.87 2.18 3.35
C LEU A 945 1.82 2.17 2.13
N GLY A 946 2.14 3.34 1.55
CA GLY A 946 3.05 3.46 0.39
C GLY A 946 2.45 4.11 -0.88
N ALA A 947 1.18 4.53 -0.86
CA ALA A 947 0.51 5.12 -2.02
C ALA A 947 0.89 6.58 -2.34
N GLY A 948 1.72 7.23 -1.50
CA GLY A 948 2.08 8.65 -1.66
C GLY A 948 2.81 8.96 -2.97
N PHE A 949 3.57 8.01 -3.51
CA PHE A 949 4.21 8.14 -4.83
C PHE A 949 3.18 8.11 -5.97
N GLN A 950 2.26 7.13 -5.93
CA GLN A 950 1.19 6.99 -6.92
C GLN A 950 0.32 8.25 -6.96
N LEU A 951 0.08 8.83 -5.77
CA LEU A 951 -0.66 10.07 -5.62
C LEU A 951 0.05 11.30 -6.18
N ALA A 952 1.38 11.38 -5.97
CA ALA A 952 2.19 12.48 -6.46
C ALA A 952 2.31 12.48 -7.99
N SER A 953 2.38 11.29 -8.62
CA SER A 953 2.30 11.15 -10.07
C SER A 953 0.96 11.66 -10.61
N HIS A 954 -0.15 11.31 -9.95
CA HIS A 954 -1.47 11.79 -10.32
C HIS A 954 -1.65 13.32 -10.11
N ASP A 955 -1.06 13.90 -9.06
CA ASP A 955 -1.10 15.36 -8.84
C ASP A 955 -0.19 16.12 -9.82
N LEU A 956 0.94 15.53 -10.25
CA LEU A 956 1.79 16.03 -11.33
C LEU A 956 1.05 16.05 -12.67
N ASP A 957 0.28 15.00 -12.98
CA ASP A 957 -0.56 14.94 -14.18
C ASP A 957 -1.65 16.01 -14.17
N ILE A 958 -2.27 16.27 -13.02
CA ILE A 958 -3.34 17.27 -12.87
C ILE A 958 -2.80 18.71 -12.89
N ARG A 959 -1.73 18.99 -12.14
CA ARG A 959 -1.26 20.37 -11.91
C ARG A 959 -0.15 20.82 -12.87
N GLY A 960 0.57 19.86 -13.47
CA GLY A 960 1.77 20.10 -14.27
C GLY A 960 3.02 20.46 -13.45
N ALA A 961 4.20 20.16 -13.99
CA ALA A 961 5.48 20.32 -13.29
C ALA A 961 6.01 21.76 -13.13
N GLY A 962 5.40 22.76 -13.78
CA GLY A 962 5.98 24.11 -13.90
C GLY A 962 7.23 24.15 -14.79
N ASN A 963 7.89 25.31 -14.92
CA ASN A 963 9.09 25.46 -15.75
C ASN A 963 10.35 24.91 -15.03
N LEU A 964 11.17 24.11 -15.70
CA LEU A 964 12.33 23.39 -15.12
C LEU A 964 13.53 24.29 -14.74
N LEU A 965 13.70 25.47 -15.35
CA LEU A 965 14.88 26.33 -15.14
C LEU A 965 14.58 27.81 -14.77
N GLY A 966 13.31 28.25 -14.75
CA GLY A 966 12.97 29.67 -14.53
C GLY A 966 11.73 29.94 -13.66
N ASP A 967 11.43 31.22 -13.45
CA ASP A 967 10.31 31.74 -12.63
C ASP A 967 8.95 31.77 -13.36
N GLU A 968 8.92 31.48 -14.67
CA GLU A 968 7.67 31.44 -15.43
C GLU A 968 6.80 30.25 -15.02
N GLN A 969 5.63 30.54 -14.45
CA GLN A 969 4.69 29.52 -13.98
C GLN A 969 3.91 28.90 -15.15
N SER A 970 4.12 27.60 -15.41
CA SER A 970 3.17 26.63 -16.00
C SER A 970 2.69 26.79 -17.46
N GLY A 971 2.94 27.91 -18.15
CA GLY A 971 2.29 28.19 -19.45
C GLY A 971 2.51 27.16 -20.57
N HIS A 972 3.73 26.61 -20.70
CA HIS A 972 4.11 25.85 -21.90
C HIS A 972 3.77 24.36 -21.88
N ILE A 973 3.74 23.74 -20.70
CA ILE A 973 3.34 22.32 -20.56
C ILE A 973 1.86 22.18 -20.96
N ARG A 974 1.04 23.15 -20.56
CA ARG A 974 -0.37 23.25 -20.98
C ARG A 974 -0.55 23.45 -22.48
N GLU A 975 0.44 23.93 -23.23
CA GLU A 975 0.27 24.12 -24.67
C GLU A 975 0.35 22.82 -25.47
N VAL A 976 1.06 21.81 -24.96
CA VAL A 976 1.38 20.58 -25.73
C VAL A 976 1.07 19.27 -25.01
N GLY A 977 0.76 19.28 -23.70
CA GLY A 977 0.57 18.09 -22.89
C GLY A 977 1.85 17.62 -22.20
N PHE A 978 1.70 17.04 -21.01
CA PHE A 978 2.81 16.69 -20.13
C PHE A 978 3.65 15.51 -20.65
N GLU A 979 2.99 14.43 -21.09
CA GLU A 979 3.66 13.20 -21.57
C GLU A 979 4.51 13.49 -22.82
N LEU A 980 3.97 14.24 -23.79
CA LEU A 980 4.74 14.67 -24.98
C LEU A 980 5.92 15.57 -24.60
N TYR A 981 5.74 16.48 -23.65
CA TYR A 981 6.82 17.34 -23.17
C TYR A 981 7.97 16.55 -22.53
N GLN A 982 7.65 15.54 -21.69
CA GLN A 982 8.65 14.67 -21.08
C GLN A 982 9.43 13.88 -22.14
N SER A 983 8.72 13.23 -23.07
CA SER A 983 9.34 12.47 -24.16
C SER A 983 10.32 13.33 -24.97
N MET A 984 9.91 14.55 -25.35
CA MET A 984 10.77 15.49 -26.09
C MET A 984 12.00 15.92 -25.28
N LEU A 985 11.87 16.05 -23.96
CA LEU A 985 12.96 16.44 -23.07
C LEU A 985 13.98 15.30 -22.88
N GLU A 986 13.50 14.07 -22.70
CA GLU A 986 14.37 12.88 -22.62
C GLU A 986 15.19 12.70 -23.90
N ASP A 987 14.54 12.79 -25.07
CA ASP A 987 15.21 12.71 -26.36
C ASP A 987 16.28 13.82 -26.52
N ALA A 988 15.97 15.05 -26.08
CA ALA A 988 16.90 16.16 -26.13
C ALA A 988 18.10 15.98 -25.19
N ILE A 989 17.89 15.45 -23.98
CA ILE A 989 18.98 15.14 -23.03
C ILE A 989 19.86 14.01 -23.57
N LEU A 990 19.27 12.94 -24.10
CA LEU A 990 20.00 11.83 -24.71
C LEU A 990 20.85 12.31 -25.91
N ALA A 991 20.28 13.16 -26.76
CA ALA A 991 21.00 13.75 -27.89
C ALA A 991 22.15 14.65 -27.42
N ALA A 992 21.94 15.49 -26.40
CA ALA A 992 22.97 16.35 -25.85
C ALA A 992 24.11 15.54 -25.20
N LYS A 993 23.78 14.48 -24.45
CA LYS A 993 24.74 13.56 -23.83
C LYS A 993 25.57 12.81 -24.88
N ALA A 994 24.95 12.33 -25.95
CA ALA A 994 25.65 11.70 -27.06
C ALA A 994 26.61 12.68 -27.75
N GLY A 995 26.17 13.92 -28.00
CA GLY A 995 26.99 14.97 -28.58
C GLY A 995 28.23 15.34 -27.75
N GLU A 996 28.10 15.49 -26.43
CA GLU A 996 29.25 15.74 -25.53
C GLU A 996 30.22 14.54 -25.45
N MET A 997 29.71 13.31 -25.56
CA MET A 997 30.53 12.09 -25.56
C MET A 997 31.14 11.75 -26.93
N GLY A 998 30.88 12.54 -27.96
CA GLY A 998 31.34 12.27 -29.34
C GLY A 998 30.68 11.05 -29.99
N LEU A 999 29.52 10.63 -29.49
CA LEU A 999 28.72 9.52 -30.02
C LEU A 999 27.70 10.04 -31.03
N GLU A 1000 27.41 9.26 -32.07
CA GLU A 1000 26.33 9.59 -33.01
C GLU A 1000 24.98 9.63 -32.28
N ALA A 1001 24.20 10.68 -32.55
CA ALA A 1001 22.84 10.79 -32.04
C ALA A 1001 22.01 9.59 -32.52
N LYS A 1002 21.19 9.02 -31.63
CA LYS A 1002 20.25 7.97 -32.03
C LYS A 1002 19.37 8.50 -33.17
N PRO A 1003 19.16 7.72 -34.26
CA PRO A 1003 18.27 8.12 -35.33
C PRO A 1003 16.84 8.32 -34.82
N GLU A 1004 16.13 9.26 -35.43
CA GLU A 1004 14.73 9.59 -35.12
C GLU A 1004 13.87 8.32 -35.17
N LYS A 1005 13.01 8.10 -34.16
CA LYS A 1005 12.12 6.93 -34.11
C LYS A 1005 11.13 7.02 -35.29
N VAL A 1006 11.26 6.09 -36.25
CA VAL A 1006 10.33 5.96 -37.36
C VAL A 1006 9.15 5.09 -36.91
N SER A 1007 7.91 5.56 -37.10
CA SER A 1007 6.69 4.75 -36.93
C SER A 1007 6.16 4.34 -38.30
N PRO A 1008 6.40 3.10 -38.77
CA PRO A 1008 6.05 2.70 -40.14
C PRO A 1008 4.54 2.62 -40.33
N GLN A 1009 4.06 3.07 -41.49
CA GLN A 1009 2.66 2.86 -41.91
C GLN A 1009 2.53 1.54 -42.68
N ILE A 1010 1.74 0.59 -42.16
CA ILE A 1010 1.56 -0.73 -42.76
C ILE A 1010 0.11 -0.91 -43.18
N THR A 1011 -0.16 -0.85 -44.48
CA THR A 1011 -1.50 -1.11 -45.03
C THR A 1011 -1.61 -2.58 -45.44
N VAL A 1012 -2.47 -3.35 -44.76
CA VAL A 1012 -2.72 -4.76 -45.07
C VAL A 1012 -4.20 -5.09 -44.93
N ASP A 1013 -4.76 -5.83 -45.89
CA ASP A 1013 -6.15 -6.32 -45.81
C ASP A 1013 -6.20 -7.59 -44.93
N ALA A 1014 -6.26 -7.39 -43.61
CA ALA A 1014 -6.46 -8.40 -42.58
C ALA A 1014 -7.19 -7.79 -41.38
N PRO A 1015 -8.09 -8.51 -40.69
CA PRO A 1015 -8.75 -7.97 -39.51
C PRO A 1015 -7.75 -7.83 -38.36
N ILE A 1016 -7.61 -6.61 -37.83
CA ILE A 1016 -6.62 -6.22 -36.81
C ILE A 1016 -7.38 -5.45 -35.72
N MET A 1017 -7.68 -6.14 -34.62
CA MET A 1017 -8.41 -5.58 -33.47
C MET A 1017 -8.33 -6.51 -32.25
N ILE A 1018 -8.65 -5.96 -31.09
CA ILE A 1018 -8.99 -6.64 -29.85
C ILE A 1018 -10.52 -6.55 -29.70
N PRO A 1019 -11.25 -7.63 -30.03
CA PRO A 1019 -12.71 -7.66 -29.98
C PRO A 1019 -13.27 -7.35 -28.58
N GLU A 1020 -14.42 -6.67 -28.52
CA GLU A 1020 -15.10 -6.32 -27.26
C GLU A 1020 -15.58 -7.54 -26.48
N ASP A 1021 -15.94 -8.63 -27.16
CA ASP A 1021 -16.29 -9.90 -26.53
C ASP A 1021 -15.10 -10.63 -25.89
N TYR A 1022 -13.87 -10.31 -26.32
CA TYR A 1022 -12.65 -10.84 -25.72
C TYR A 1022 -12.16 -9.97 -24.55
N VAL A 1023 -12.13 -8.66 -24.72
CA VAL A 1023 -11.82 -7.69 -23.66
C VAL A 1023 -12.91 -6.61 -23.63
N PRO A 1024 -13.91 -6.72 -22.74
CA PRO A 1024 -15.04 -5.77 -22.70
C PRO A 1024 -14.62 -4.36 -22.31
N ASP A 1025 -13.79 -4.26 -21.28
CA ASP A 1025 -13.30 -3.00 -20.74
C ASP A 1025 -12.45 -2.25 -21.78
N LEU A 1026 -12.89 -1.04 -22.12
CA LEU A 1026 -12.21 -0.18 -23.09
C LEU A 1026 -10.85 0.31 -22.58
N ALA A 1027 -10.74 0.62 -21.30
CA ALA A 1027 -9.51 1.09 -20.67
C ALA A 1027 -8.43 -0.01 -20.70
N VAL A 1028 -8.79 -1.25 -20.33
CA VAL A 1028 -7.89 -2.41 -20.41
C VAL A 1028 -7.49 -2.69 -21.85
N ARG A 1029 -8.43 -2.64 -22.81
CA ARG A 1029 -8.08 -2.75 -24.24
C ARG A 1029 -7.07 -1.70 -24.65
N MET A 1030 -7.26 -0.44 -24.27
CA MET A 1030 -6.34 0.63 -24.62
C MET A 1030 -4.96 0.45 -24.02
N ALA A 1031 -4.89 -0.02 -22.76
CA ALA A 1031 -3.62 -0.37 -22.14
C ALA A 1031 -2.91 -1.50 -22.90
N LEU A 1032 -3.63 -2.55 -23.32
CA LEU A 1032 -3.06 -3.66 -24.11
C LEU A 1032 -2.53 -3.19 -25.47
N TYR A 1033 -3.28 -2.35 -26.18
CA TYR A 1033 -2.82 -1.78 -27.45
C TYR A 1033 -1.54 -0.94 -27.29
N ARG A 1034 -1.45 -0.14 -26.23
CA ARG A 1034 -0.25 0.67 -25.93
C ARG A 1034 0.93 -0.23 -25.56
N ARG A 1035 0.75 -1.18 -24.63
CA ARG A 1035 1.80 -2.15 -24.23
C ARG A 1035 2.32 -3.00 -25.39
N LEU A 1036 1.44 -3.40 -26.32
CA LEU A 1036 1.85 -4.10 -27.54
C LEU A 1036 2.76 -3.22 -28.41
N ASN A 1037 2.46 -1.92 -28.55
CA ASN A 1037 3.27 -0.98 -29.32
C ASN A 1037 4.59 -0.59 -28.63
N ASP A 1038 4.62 -0.58 -27.29
CA ASP A 1038 5.78 -0.19 -26.49
C ASP A 1038 6.79 -1.31 -26.28
N ALA A 1039 6.41 -2.57 -26.55
CA ALA A 1039 7.36 -3.68 -26.55
C ALA A 1039 8.57 -3.34 -27.43
N GLU A 1040 9.78 -3.78 -27.08
CA GLU A 1040 10.99 -3.49 -27.85
C GLU A 1040 11.45 -4.68 -28.69
N ASN A 1041 11.14 -5.89 -28.22
CA ASN A 1041 11.65 -7.12 -28.80
C ASN A 1041 10.60 -8.23 -28.92
N LYS A 1042 10.94 -9.27 -29.70
CA LYS A 1042 10.06 -10.40 -29.95
C LYS A 1042 9.69 -11.16 -28.66
N GLY A 1043 10.62 -11.25 -27.71
CA GLY A 1043 10.38 -11.95 -26.45
C GLY A 1043 9.31 -11.26 -25.61
N GLU A 1044 9.34 -9.93 -25.55
CA GLU A 1044 8.30 -9.13 -24.87
C GLU A 1044 6.93 -9.25 -25.55
N ILE A 1045 6.88 -9.23 -26.88
CA ILE A 1045 5.62 -9.45 -27.63
C ILE A 1045 5.06 -10.84 -27.33
N GLU A 1046 5.90 -11.88 -27.31
CA GLU A 1046 5.49 -13.24 -26.98
C GLU A 1046 5.05 -13.37 -25.52
N ALA A 1047 5.74 -12.71 -24.60
CA ALA A 1047 5.36 -12.66 -23.19
C ALA A 1047 4.00 -11.97 -23.00
N LEU A 1048 3.76 -10.85 -23.69
CA LEU A 1048 2.48 -10.14 -23.63
C LEU A 1048 1.35 -10.94 -24.26
N ALA A 1049 1.60 -11.65 -25.36
CA ALA A 1049 0.63 -12.56 -25.94
C ALA A 1049 0.29 -13.72 -24.98
N ALA A 1050 1.30 -14.28 -24.29
CA ALA A 1050 1.08 -15.30 -23.26
C ALA A 1050 0.29 -14.76 -22.07
N GLU A 1051 0.56 -13.53 -21.63
CA GLU A 1051 -0.22 -12.83 -20.61
C GLU A 1051 -1.68 -12.64 -21.05
N MET A 1052 -1.94 -12.19 -22.29
CA MET A 1052 -3.29 -12.02 -22.80
C MET A 1052 -4.05 -13.35 -22.81
N ILE A 1053 -3.38 -14.45 -23.19
CA ILE A 1053 -3.95 -15.79 -23.14
C ILE A 1053 -4.31 -16.18 -21.70
N ASP A 1054 -3.41 -15.91 -20.76
CA ASP A 1054 -3.63 -16.24 -19.36
C ASP A 1054 -4.77 -15.43 -18.72
N ARG A 1055 -4.91 -14.15 -19.11
CA ARG A 1055 -5.88 -13.19 -18.57
C ARG A 1055 -7.28 -13.28 -19.19
N PHE A 1056 -7.37 -13.56 -20.48
CA PHE A 1056 -8.61 -13.42 -21.25
C PHE A 1056 -8.97 -14.70 -22.04
N GLY A 1057 -8.14 -15.73 -22.03
CA GLY A 1057 -8.34 -16.96 -22.79
C GLY A 1057 -7.73 -16.91 -24.18
N GLU A 1058 -8.05 -17.86 -25.06
CA GLU A 1058 -7.42 -17.96 -26.39
C GLU A 1058 -7.56 -16.68 -27.24
N LEU A 1059 -6.47 -16.30 -27.94
CA LEU A 1059 -6.46 -15.10 -28.77
C LEU A 1059 -7.41 -15.26 -29.98
N PRO A 1060 -8.39 -14.35 -30.16
CA PRO A 1060 -9.18 -14.30 -31.38
C PRO A 1060 -8.31 -14.08 -32.62
N SER A 1061 -8.77 -14.55 -33.78
CA SER A 1061 -7.98 -14.45 -35.03
C SER A 1061 -7.56 -13.02 -35.36
N ALA A 1062 -8.41 -12.03 -35.06
CA ALA A 1062 -8.10 -10.61 -35.29
C ALA A 1062 -7.01 -10.08 -34.33
N THR A 1063 -6.95 -10.58 -33.10
CA THR A 1063 -5.95 -10.22 -32.10
C THR A 1063 -4.62 -10.93 -32.38
N ALA A 1064 -4.66 -12.19 -32.81
CA ALA A 1064 -3.46 -12.90 -33.27
C ALA A 1064 -2.81 -12.20 -34.49
N ASN A 1065 -3.63 -11.64 -35.39
CA ASN A 1065 -3.15 -10.81 -36.50
C ASN A 1065 -2.49 -9.51 -36.02
N LEU A 1066 -3.05 -8.85 -35.00
CA LEU A 1066 -2.48 -7.64 -34.38
C LEU A 1066 -1.09 -7.93 -33.79
N VAL A 1067 -0.95 -8.97 -32.95
CA VAL A 1067 0.34 -9.36 -32.35
C VAL A 1067 1.39 -9.58 -33.43
N LYS A 1068 1.00 -10.24 -34.52
CA LYS A 1068 1.89 -10.47 -35.67
C LYS A 1068 2.25 -9.20 -36.43
N LEU A 1069 1.30 -8.27 -36.58
CA LEU A 1069 1.54 -6.98 -37.24
C LEU A 1069 2.54 -6.13 -36.45
N ILE A 1070 2.46 -6.14 -35.12
CA ILE A 1070 3.43 -5.46 -34.25
C ILE A 1070 4.83 -6.05 -34.43
N GLU A 1071 4.95 -7.38 -34.52
CA GLU A 1071 6.25 -8.03 -34.83
C GLU A 1071 6.80 -7.58 -36.20
N ILE A 1072 5.93 -7.45 -37.21
CA ILE A 1072 6.27 -6.91 -38.54
C ILE A 1072 6.71 -5.45 -38.43
N LYS A 1073 6.01 -4.63 -37.64
CA LYS A 1073 6.34 -3.21 -37.38
C LYS A 1073 7.74 -3.06 -36.81
N HIS A 1074 8.13 -3.84 -35.80
CA HIS A 1074 9.49 -3.80 -35.24
C HIS A 1074 10.57 -4.16 -36.25
N GLN A 1075 10.31 -5.18 -37.07
CA GLN A 1075 11.24 -5.55 -38.13
C GLN A 1075 11.35 -4.45 -39.19
N ALA A 1076 10.24 -3.76 -39.50
CA ALA A 1076 10.23 -2.63 -40.42
C ALA A 1076 11.03 -1.43 -39.87
N ILE A 1077 10.91 -1.12 -38.58
CA ILE A 1077 11.72 -0.11 -37.89
C ILE A 1077 13.21 -0.46 -37.99
N ALA A 1078 13.57 -1.71 -37.67
CA ALA A 1078 14.96 -2.18 -37.75
C ALA A 1078 15.53 -2.15 -39.18
N ALA A 1079 14.66 -2.20 -40.20
CA ALA A 1079 15.00 -2.15 -41.62
C ALA A 1079 14.92 -0.73 -42.22
N ASN A 1080 14.67 0.31 -41.41
CA ASN A 1080 14.50 1.70 -41.87
C ASN A 1080 13.36 1.88 -42.90
N ILE A 1081 12.25 1.17 -42.71
CA ILE A 1081 11.07 1.24 -43.59
C ILE A 1081 10.09 2.29 -43.07
N ALA A 1082 9.67 3.23 -43.91
CA ALA A 1082 8.64 4.23 -43.58
C ALA A 1082 7.23 3.76 -43.91
N LYS A 1083 7.05 3.04 -45.03
CA LYS A 1083 5.72 2.62 -45.48
C LYS A 1083 5.73 1.27 -46.18
N ILE A 1084 4.70 0.46 -45.92
CA ILE A 1084 4.43 -0.81 -46.60
C ILE A 1084 2.96 -0.81 -47.07
N ASP A 1085 2.74 -0.91 -48.38
CA ASP A 1085 1.40 -1.05 -48.95
C ASP A 1085 1.24 -2.43 -49.59
N VAL A 1086 0.34 -3.26 -49.05
CA VAL A 1086 0.00 -4.58 -49.62
C VAL A 1086 -1.25 -4.47 -50.48
N GLY A 1087 -1.07 -4.60 -51.79
CA GLY A 1087 -2.17 -4.66 -52.76
C GLY A 1087 -2.45 -6.09 -53.23
N ALA A 1088 -3.48 -6.25 -54.07
CA ALA A 1088 -3.86 -7.57 -54.62
C ALA A 1088 -2.79 -8.19 -55.53
N ALA A 1089 -1.99 -7.37 -56.22
CA ALA A 1089 -1.00 -7.81 -57.21
C ALA A 1089 0.45 -7.82 -56.69
N GLY A 1090 0.70 -7.33 -55.47
CA GLY A 1090 2.06 -7.18 -54.93
C GLY A 1090 2.15 -6.22 -53.75
N THR A 1091 3.38 -5.97 -53.30
CA THR A 1091 3.70 -5.11 -52.14
C THR A 1091 4.67 -4.01 -52.55
N LEU A 1092 4.41 -2.79 -52.09
CA LEU A 1092 5.30 -1.64 -52.23
C LEU A 1092 5.90 -1.29 -50.87
N VAL A 1093 7.23 -1.24 -50.80
CA VAL A 1093 7.98 -0.83 -49.61
C VAL A 1093 8.70 0.48 -49.91
N THR A 1094 8.49 1.48 -49.07
CA THR A 1094 9.16 2.78 -49.12
C THR A 1094 10.07 2.93 -47.91
N PHE A 1095 11.36 3.17 -48.14
CA PHE A 1095 12.33 3.37 -47.08
C PHE A 1095 12.28 4.81 -46.54
N HIS A 1096 12.66 4.98 -45.27
CA HIS A 1096 12.70 6.28 -44.62
C HIS A 1096 13.86 7.12 -45.19
N ASN A 1097 13.59 8.40 -45.50
CA ASN A 1097 14.52 9.31 -46.18
C ASN A 1097 15.11 8.76 -47.49
N ASP A 1098 14.38 7.86 -48.16
CA ASP A 1098 14.84 7.17 -49.38
C ASP A 1098 16.20 6.43 -49.21
N ASP A 1099 16.53 6.02 -47.97
CA ASP A 1099 17.82 5.41 -47.63
C ASP A 1099 17.68 4.03 -46.98
N PHE A 1100 18.62 3.13 -47.29
CA PHE A 1100 18.71 1.81 -46.67
C PHE A 1100 20.16 1.55 -46.18
N PRO A 1101 20.36 1.16 -44.91
CA PRO A 1101 21.70 1.07 -44.30
C PRO A 1101 22.74 0.20 -45.02
N ASP A 1102 22.33 -0.77 -45.84
CA ASP A 1102 23.21 -1.65 -46.62
C ASP A 1102 22.75 -1.75 -48.07
N GLY A 1103 23.07 -0.74 -48.88
CA GLY A 1103 22.75 -0.71 -50.31
C GLY A 1103 23.21 -1.97 -51.08
N PRO A 1104 24.47 -2.43 -50.93
CA PRO A 1104 24.94 -3.67 -51.56
C PRO A 1104 24.17 -4.92 -51.12
N GLY A 1105 23.86 -5.03 -49.82
CA GLY A 1105 23.06 -6.11 -49.27
C GLY A 1105 21.62 -6.13 -49.80
N LEU A 1106 21.02 -4.95 -49.99
CA LEU A 1106 19.69 -4.79 -50.58
C LEU A 1106 19.65 -5.25 -52.04
N ILE A 1107 20.66 -4.87 -52.85
CA ILE A 1107 20.76 -5.31 -54.26
C ILE A 1107 20.90 -6.83 -54.32
N ALA A 1108 21.78 -7.42 -53.51
CA ALA A 1108 21.95 -8.87 -53.44
C ALA A 1108 20.65 -9.59 -53.02
N TYR A 1109 19.86 -8.98 -52.14
CA TYR A 1109 18.55 -9.50 -51.74
C TYR A 1109 17.54 -9.48 -52.89
N VAL A 1110 17.51 -8.40 -53.67
CA VAL A 1110 16.66 -8.27 -54.86
C VAL A 1110 17.05 -9.28 -55.93
N ASP A 1111 18.35 -9.44 -56.22
CA ASP A 1111 18.85 -10.40 -57.20
C ASP A 1111 18.50 -11.85 -56.83
N ARG A 1112 18.58 -12.19 -55.54
CA ARG A 1112 18.20 -13.51 -55.02
C ARG A 1112 16.73 -13.85 -55.27
N LEU A 1113 15.86 -12.84 -55.35
CA LEU A 1113 14.42 -13.00 -55.58
C LEU A 1113 14.06 -13.15 -57.08
N LYS A 1114 15.04 -13.23 -57.99
CA LYS A 1114 14.92 -13.68 -59.39
C LYS A 1114 13.66 -13.16 -60.12
N GLY A 1115 13.52 -11.83 -60.22
CA GLY A 1115 12.46 -11.16 -60.98
C GLY A 1115 11.12 -10.97 -60.24
N THR A 1116 10.99 -11.47 -59.00
CA THR A 1116 9.82 -11.19 -58.15
C THR A 1116 9.96 -9.91 -57.31
N ALA A 1117 11.17 -9.35 -57.21
CA ALA A 1117 11.45 -8.09 -56.56
C ALA A 1117 12.14 -7.13 -57.53
N LYS A 1118 11.79 -5.85 -57.47
CA LYS A 1118 12.41 -4.79 -58.27
C LYS A 1118 12.61 -3.55 -57.41
N LEU A 1119 13.85 -3.04 -57.36
CA LEU A 1119 14.17 -1.75 -56.78
C LEU A 1119 13.95 -0.66 -57.83
N ARG A 1120 13.18 0.38 -57.50
CA ARG A 1120 12.95 1.54 -58.37
C ARG A 1120 14.02 2.62 -58.13
N PRO A 1121 14.20 3.57 -59.08
CA PRO A 1121 15.14 4.68 -58.93
C PRO A 1121 14.84 5.61 -57.73
N ASP A 1122 13.59 5.67 -57.28
CA ASP A 1122 13.16 6.42 -56.09
C ASP A 1122 13.33 5.61 -54.78
N MET A 1123 14.25 4.63 -54.75
CA MET A 1123 14.52 3.76 -53.61
C MET A 1123 13.28 3.04 -53.05
N LYS A 1124 12.29 2.76 -53.90
CA LYS A 1124 11.12 1.95 -53.53
C LYS A 1124 11.29 0.50 -53.98
N LEU A 1125 11.06 -0.44 -53.08
CA LEU A 1125 11.11 -1.86 -53.37
C LEU A 1125 9.71 -2.37 -53.72
N VAL A 1126 9.56 -2.90 -54.93
CA VAL A 1126 8.32 -3.51 -55.43
C VAL A 1126 8.45 -5.02 -55.41
N ILE A 1127 7.52 -5.71 -54.77
CA ILE A 1127 7.42 -7.18 -54.75
C ILE A 1127 6.18 -7.58 -55.57
N SER A 1128 6.40 -8.26 -56.70
CA SER A 1128 5.33 -8.73 -57.60
C SER A 1128 4.91 -10.16 -57.24
N ARG A 1129 4.32 -10.33 -56.05
CA ARG A 1129 3.78 -11.61 -55.57
C ARG A 1129 2.38 -11.39 -54.99
N ALA A 1130 1.40 -12.13 -55.50
CA ALA A 1130 0.04 -12.09 -54.99
C ALA A 1130 -0.10 -12.93 -53.70
N TRP A 1131 -0.70 -12.35 -52.67
CA TRP A 1131 -1.10 -13.04 -51.43
C TRP A 1131 -2.62 -12.96 -51.30
N ASN A 1132 -3.28 -14.10 -51.48
CA ASN A 1132 -4.71 -14.17 -51.76
C ASN A 1132 -5.60 -14.13 -50.50
N ASP A 1133 -5.06 -14.48 -49.33
CA ASP A 1133 -5.77 -14.49 -48.06
C ASP A 1133 -5.01 -13.67 -46.98
N PRO A 1134 -5.71 -13.22 -45.91
CA PRO A 1134 -5.10 -12.43 -44.83
C PRO A 1134 -3.88 -13.08 -44.17
N GLN A 1135 -3.91 -14.39 -43.95
CA GLN A 1135 -2.84 -15.12 -43.27
C GLN A 1135 -1.59 -15.21 -44.15
N SER A 1136 -1.76 -15.45 -45.45
CA SER A 1136 -0.68 -15.40 -46.44
C SER A 1136 -0.08 -14.01 -46.59
N ARG A 1137 -0.89 -12.94 -46.50
CA ARG A 1137 -0.40 -11.54 -46.54
C ARG A 1137 0.49 -11.22 -45.36
N LEU A 1138 0.04 -11.52 -44.14
CA LEU A 1138 0.82 -11.29 -42.92
C LEU A 1138 2.08 -12.16 -42.86
N ASN A 1139 1.99 -13.44 -43.26
CA ASN A 1139 3.17 -14.31 -43.40
C ASN A 1139 4.17 -13.78 -44.43
N GLY A 1140 3.67 -13.31 -45.57
CA GLY A 1140 4.48 -12.75 -46.64
C GLY A 1140 5.23 -11.50 -46.19
N LEU A 1141 4.51 -10.57 -45.53
CA LEU A 1141 5.09 -9.38 -44.91
C LEU A 1141 6.16 -9.74 -43.88
N TYR A 1142 5.85 -10.67 -42.98
CA TYR A 1142 6.78 -11.13 -41.96
C TYR A 1142 8.11 -11.62 -42.54
N GLN A 1143 8.06 -12.47 -43.58
CA GLN A 1143 9.28 -12.97 -44.21
C GLN A 1143 10.05 -11.86 -44.93
N LEU A 1144 9.34 -10.92 -45.55
CA LEU A 1144 9.94 -9.77 -46.23
C LEU A 1144 10.68 -8.85 -45.25
N THR A 1145 10.01 -8.41 -44.17
CA THR A 1145 10.60 -7.53 -43.15
C THR A 1145 11.70 -8.23 -42.36
N LYS A 1146 11.58 -9.53 -42.10
CA LYS A 1146 12.65 -10.34 -41.48
C LYS A 1146 13.90 -10.40 -42.37
N GLY A 1147 13.72 -10.58 -43.67
CA GLY A 1147 14.81 -10.58 -44.65
C GLY A 1147 15.56 -9.24 -44.69
N LEU A 1148 14.82 -8.14 -44.78
CA LEU A 1148 15.38 -6.78 -44.85
C LEU A 1148 16.04 -6.35 -43.54
N SER A 1149 15.40 -6.62 -42.39
CA SER A 1149 15.96 -6.29 -41.07
C SER A 1149 17.24 -7.08 -40.76
N ALA A 1150 17.36 -8.33 -41.20
CA ALA A 1150 18.59 -9.12 -41.04
C ALA A 1150 19.78 -8.49 -41.79
N ILE A 1151 19.53 -7.91 -42.97
CA ILE A 1151 20.54 -7.20 -43.75
C ILE A 1151 20.96 -5.92 -43.02
N ALA A 1152 20.00 -5.08 -42.62
CA ALA A 1152 20.27 -3.84 -41.90
C ALA A 1152 21.05 -4.08 -40.58
N ARG A 1153 20.69 -5.12 -39.81
CA ARG A 1153 21.41 -5.51 -38.59
C ARG A 1153 22.84 -5.99 -38.84
N LYS A 1154 23.09 -6.65 -39.99
CA LYS A 1154 24.43 -7.12 -40.35
C LYS A 1154 25.38 -5.96 -40.68
N ALA A 1155 24.87 -4.88 -41.27
CA ALA A 1155 25.62 -3.66 -41.49
C ALA A 1155 25.93 -2.92 -40.18
N LYS A 1156 24.95 -2.80 -39.27
CA LYS A 1156 25.16 -2.22 -37.92
C LYS A 1156 26.15 -2.96 -37.02
N LYS A 1157 26.48 -4.22 -37.31
CA LYS A 1157 27.52 -4.99 -36.59
C LYS A 1157 28.92 -4.85 -37.21
N LYS A 1158 29.02 -4.28 -38.41
CA LYS A 1158 30.27 -4.11 -39.15
C LYS A 1158 30.84 -2.70 -39.08
N GLY A 1159 29.99 -1.69 -38.84
CA GLY A 1159 30.38 -0.38 -38.32
C GLY A 1159 30.41 -0.43 -36.81
#